data_AF-A0A9P6YTJ7-F1
#
_entry.id   AF-A0A9P6YTJ7-F1
#
_cell.length_a   1.000
_cell.length_b   1.000
_cell.length_c   1.000
_cell.angle_alpha   90.00
_cell.angle_beta   90.00
_cell.angle_gamma   90.00
#
_symmetry.space_group_name_H-M   'P 1'
#
loop_
_entity.id
_entity.type
_entity.pdbx_description
1 polymer ?
#
loop_
_entity_poly.entity_id
_entity_poly.type
_entity_poly.pdbx_seq_one_letter_code
_entity_poly.pdbx_strand_id
1 'polypeptide(L)'
;MTEEEEEQVKQQLIPKVVNIVSKNANEKPPKLNRMSSPETSPSPPSSPTIRRFPLPKLYRLSRHYKLSILFLILFSVASIGIILDSFLHHQRDVSGCQQSYTRPQYIKQTGFDSEMTRFAGKYSLYLYREKGVDLTDRPTGVPVLFIPGHAGSYKQVRSLAAEAAIYYYSHYENNLYKWQQGTRNLDFFTVDFNEEFSALHGQSILEQAEYLNDAIDYILKLYPQTRKTDPTTLPDATSVIVIGHSMGGIVARTMFTTHNYQQGTINTVITMSTPHLLPPVPFDWKISELYDDIHRFWQERKKDVLKDVAIVSIAGGTLDNTVCSDSTNIESIVPATHGFTIFSTAVPYVWTATDHVSILTCNQLVKVVSKALLDVVDIRRGSQTKPLEDRMRILRGALLSGLENRKGDGSDLELGNLSLLSLSESDVLYLPPGKRLVIQEQQQHQQGASMILLPTVANANAFAILSDDKIGDGGRFELFLCSKRFSDLVCRAINSIAIPIPASTEADIHPFSGNTFSFASIEFEEMGNNDYLGIMDKDTTDKRFLVAEPFDTRMNRQVIHQSMLSIALEGVHVKTNSGMFTSVRIPSIESPILAYHLKISRPNCSASHFAPFLRQSISTMHESKFYVNLAGDHKEETEVSIHGRTAFASIMNYPRDQNGLSFQIWMDPTCAEPLQLDLSIDWYGSAGRLGFRNGIMLATFSFIVVVLVFASQIKCYNDSGVYPHFGQGLSFCLQRSLPIVMLLVTICSIVQCTSSSDTVWLNSKILWQDILTGNTDPFFWWIPLIGLWISLGIVCLLWLMVEGTLRLFACLTECCSLNLWPISRQQETRYQQIQRRTITTCILFMMVATCIPYQFVFVVAFLVQIIDCVRALLRCKIPTKADDLKRENRYNFMFSILLLFFTLLPFNLPILLVWIRNISVHWFVPFSSDHSVLAIAPIMVYVEILTSNRKMLPRQNNSRLSYHYLMDHVGSKKQS
;
A
#
# COMPACT_ATOMS: atom_id res chain seq x y z
N MET A 1 -50.97 -8.60 -50.05
CA MET A 1 -51.55 -8.81 -51.39
C MET A 1 -50.77 -7.96 -52.35
N THR A 2 -49.61 -8.46 -52.75
CA THR A 2 -49.35 -9.38 -53.89
C THR A 2 -49.15 -8.52 -55.14
N GLU A 3 -47.91 -8.37 -55.62
CA GLU A 3 -47.20 -9.36 -56.46
C GLU A 3 -48.10 -9.88 -57.56
N GLU A 4 -48.25 -9.09 -58.62
CA GLU A 4 -48.49 -9.53 -59.99
C GLU A 4 -48.53 -8.28 -60.88
N GLU A 5 -47.38 -7.95 -61.47
CA GLU A 5 -47.22 -7.43 -62.85
C GLU A 5 -45.76 -6.98 -63.07
N GLU A 6 -44.84 -7.81 -62.60
CA GLU A 6 -43.43 -7.84 -63.00
C GLU A 6 -43.31 -8.52 -64.37
N GLU A 7 -43.94 -7.96 -65.41
CA GLU A 7 -43.80 -8.50 -66.77
C GLU A 7 -44.04 -7.47 -67.89
N GLN A 8 -43.61 -6.22 -67.69
CA GLN A 8 -43.42 -5.30 -68.79
C GLN A 8 -42.07 -4.59 -68.69
N VAL A 9 -41.38 -4.54 -69.81
CA VAL A 9 -40.10 -3.84 -70.06
C VAL A 9 -38.83 -4.68 -69.83
N LYS A 10 -38.77 -5.84 -70.51
CA LYS A 10 -37.50 -6.38 -71.04
C LYS A 10 -37.58 -6.50 -72.57
N GLN A 11 -36.72 -5.70 -73.22
CA GLN A 11 -36.07 -5.92 -74.52
C GLN A 11 -36.95 -6.16 -75.76
N GLN A 12 -36.84 -5.29 -76.77
CA GLN A 12 -36.21 -5.63 -78.06
C GLN A 12 -36.30 -4.53 -79.15
N LEU A 13 -35.22 -4.45 -79.96
CA LEU A 13 -35.17 -4.17 -81.41
C LEU A 13 -35.02 -2.72 -81.96
N ILE A 14 -33.78 -2.43 -82.38
CA ILE A 14 -33.30 -1.61 -83.53
C ILE A 14 -33.42 -2.51 -84.82
N PRO A 15 -33.32 -2.11 -86.14
CA PRO A 15 -32.98 -0.83 -86.82
C PRO A 15 -33.78 -0.43 -88.12
N LYS A 16 -33.33 0.72 -88.72
CA LYS A 16 -33.17 1.09 -90.16
C LYS A 16 -34.36 1.77 -90.90
N VAL A 17 -34.10 2.94 -91.52
CA VAL A 17 -33.90 3.13 -92.99
C VAL A 17 -33.56 4.61 -93.31
N VAL A 18 -32.74 4.76 -94.35
CA VAL A 18 -32.06 5.90 -94.98
C VAL A 18 -32.99 6.71 -95.90
N ASN A 19 -32.81 8.04 -96.08
CA ASN A 19 -32.40 8.69 -97.36
C ASN A 19 -32.58 10.24 -97.48
N ILE A 20 -31.74 10.83 -98.34
CA ILE A 20 -31.97 11.97 -99.28
C ILE A 20 -31.47 13.40 -98.92
N VAL A 21 -30.33 13.72 -99.55
CA VAL A 21 -30.05 14.85 -100.50
C VAL A 21 -29.04 15.94 -100.11
N SER A 22 -28.02 15.98 -100.98
CA SER A 22 -26.92 16.92 -101.16
C SER A 22 -27.32 18.24 -101.85
N LYS A 23 -26.53 19.31 -101.64
CA LYS A 23 -26.12 20.24 -102.73
C LYS A 23 -24.95 21.18 -102.35
N ASN A 24 -23.95 21.19 -103.24
CA ASN A 24 -22.95 22.22 -103.63
C ASN A 24 -21.95 22.75 -102.56
N ALA A 25 -20.62 22.64 -102.64
CA ALA A 25 -19.57 22.66 -103.68
C ALA A 25 -18.95 24.06 -104.00
N ASN A 26 -17.67 24.17 -103.63
CA ASN A 26 -16.53 24.92 -104.23
C ASN A 26 -16.46 26.46 -104.24
N GLU A 27 -15.39 26.98 -103.61
CA GLU A 27 -14.42 27.92 -104.24
C GLU A 27 -13.09 27.99 -103.44
N LYS A 28 -11.98 28.31 -104.13
CA LYS A 28 -10.55 28.23 -103.68
C LYS A 28 -9.87 29.63 -103.76
N PRO A 29 -8.59 29.83 -103.33
CA PRO A 29 -8.08 30.86 -102.39
C PRO A 29 -7.34 32.05 -103.08
N PRO A 30 -6.73 33.08 -102.41
CA PRO A 30 -5.35 32.97 -101.86
C PRO A 30 -4.84 34.02 -100.79
N LYS A 31 -3.68 33.70 -100.18
CA LYS A 31 -2.50 34.55 -99.83
C LYS A 31 -2.48 35.58 -98.66
N LEU A 32 -1.49 35.34 -97.76
CA LEU A 32 -0.45 36.23 -97.19
C LEU A 32 -0.65 37.01 -95.85
N ASN A 33 0.07 36.51 -94.83
CA ASN A 33 0.89 37.16 -93.78
C ASN A 33 0.36 38.18 -92.74
N ARG A 34 0.86 37.92 -91.51
CA ARG A 34 1.22 38.80 -90.37
C ARG A 34 0.15 39.22 -89.33
N MET A 35 0.24 38.53 -88.18
CA MET A 35 0.59 39.07 -86.86
C MET A 35 -0.32 40.14 -86.22
N SER A 36 -1.17 39.74 -85.27
CA SER A 36 -1.32 40.25 -83.88
C SER A 36 -2.69 39.84 -83.27
N SER A 37 -2.68 39.62 -81.95
CA SER A 37 -3.71 39.13 -80.99
C SER A 37 -4.97 40.04 -80.85
N PRO A 38 -6.01 39.80 -79.98
CA PRO A 38 -6.23 38.78 -78.93
C PRO A 38 -7.68 38.17 -78.81
N GLU A 39 -7.88 37.23 -77.86
CA GLU A 39 -9.10 36.91 -77.06
C GLU A 39 -10.42 36.47 -77.79
N THR A 40 -11.35 35.64 -77.30
CA THR A 40 -11.58 34.83 -76.09
C THR A 40 -12.78 33.89 -76.38
N SER A 41 -12.83 32.71 -75.76
CA SER A 41 -14.06 32.14 -75.16
C SER A 41 -13.69 30.97 -74.23
N PRO A 42 -14.47 30.75 -73.15
CA PRO A 42 -13.92 30.34 -71.86
C PRO A 42 -13.95 28.82 -71.62
N SER A 43 -12.95 28.34 -70.87
CA SER A 43 -12.89 27.01 -70.27
C SER A 43 -13.65 26.97 -68.93
N PRO A 44 -14.14 25.78 -68.50
CA PRO A 44 -14.96 25.62 -67.29
C PRO A 44 -14.18 25.89 -66.00
N PRO A 45 -14.86 26.24 -64.89
CA PRO A 45 -14.20 26.71 -63.68
C PRO A 45 -13.34 25.61 -63.05
N SER A 46 -12.10 25.97 -62.78
CA SER A 46 -11.17 25.19 -61.98
C SER A 46 -11.74 24.93 -60.58
N SER A 47 -11.70 23.66 -60.18
CA SER A 47 -11.91 23.20 -58.81
C SER A 47 -11.13 24.06 -57.80
N PRO A 48 -11.71 24.36 -56.62
CA PRO A 48 -11.08 25.27 -55.67
C PRO A 48 -9.79 24.65 -55.15
N THR A 49 -8.66 25.28 -55.49
CA THR A 49 -7.37 25.02 -54.87
C THR A 49 -7.51 25.32 -53.38
N ILE A 50 -7.61 24.26 -52.56
CA ILE A 50 -7.55 24.36 -51.09
C ILE A 50 -6.22 25.01 -50.74
N ARG A 51 -6.23 26.31 -50.43
CA ARG A 51 -5.07 27.01 -49.88
C ARG A 51 -4.65 26.27 -48.61
N ARG A 52 -3.44 25.70 -48.59
CA ARG A 52 -2.83 25.18 -47.35
C ARG A 52 -2.66 26.35 -46.39
N PHE A 53 -3.55 26.47 -45.41
CA PHE A 53 -3.33 27.40 -44.30
C PHE A 53 -2.11 26.89 -43.51
N PRO A 54 -1.06 27.70 -43.33
CA PRO A 54 0.10 27.27 -42.56
C PRO A 54 -0.31 27.04 -41.10
N LEU A 55 0.20 25.97 -40.47
CA LEU A 55 -0.02 25.76 -39.04
C LEU A 55 0.35 27.02 -38.25
N PRO A 56 -0.44 27.41 -37.23
CA PRO A 56 -0.14 28.55 -36.39
C PRO A 56 1.27 28.42 -35.79
N LYS A 57 1.98 29.55 -35.61
CA LYS A 57 3.36 29.56 -35.10
C LYS A 57 3.54 28.79 -33.79
N LEU A 58 2.52 28.79 -32.93
CA LEU A 58 2.49 28.10 -31.63
C LEU A 58 2.55 26.56 -31.74
N TYR A 59 2.12 25.97 -32.87
CA TYR A 59 2.16 24.53 -33.12
C TYR A 59 3.42 24.09 -33.89
N ARG A 60 4.31 25.03 -34.26
CA ARG A 60 5.54 24.70 -34.97
C ARG A 60 6.58 24.13 -34.01
N LEU A 61 7.10 22.95 -34.36
CA LEU A 61 8.15 22.28 -33.60
C LEU A 61 9.51 22.95 -33.83
N SER A 62 9.80 24.00 -33.06
CA SER A 62 11.10 24.70 -33.07
C SER A 62 12.24 23.79 -32.56
N ARG A 63 13.48 24.12 -32.94
CA ARG A 63 14.70 23.45 -32.43
C ARG A 63 14.76 23.45 -30.90
N HIS A 64 14.33 24.55 -30.27
CA HIS A 64 14.28 24.66 -28.81
C HIS A 64 13.36 23.60 -28.18
N TYR A 65 12.16 23.36 -28.73
CA TYR A 65 11.23 22.37 -28.19
C TYR A 65 11.68 20.93 -28.41
N LYS A 66 12.40 20.65 -29.50
CA LYS A 66 13.05 19.34 -29.68
C LYS A 66 14.08 19.07 -28.58
N LEU A 67 14.88 20.08 -28.23
CA LEU A 67 15.83 20.00 -27.11
C LEU A 67 15.11 19.87 -25.77
N SER A 68 14.02 20.61 -25.55
CA SER A 68 13.20 20.48 -24.33
C SER A 68 12.58 19.10 -24.18
N ILE A 69 12.05 18.51 -25.26
CA ILE A 69 11.51 17.13 -25.25
C ILE A 69 12.62 16.11 -24.95
N LEU A 70 13.80 16.26 -25.57
CA LEU A 70 14.93 15.38 -25.29
C LEU A 70 15.36 15.48 -23.82
N PHE A 71 15.45 16.69 -23.28
CA PHE A 71 15.76 16.93 -21.87
C PHE A 71 14.72 16.29 -20.94
N LEU A 72 13.42 16.47 -21.23
CA LEU A 72 12.32 15.86 -20.48
C LEU A 72 12.41 14.33 -20.43
N ILE A 73 12.73 13.69 -21.57
CA ILE A 73 12.89 12.24 -21.65
C ILE A 73 14.10 11.80 -20.82
N LEU A 74 15.27 12.43 -21.02
CA LEU A 74 16.48 12.09 -20.29
C LEU A 74 16.31 12.27 -18.78
N PHE A 75 15.70 13.38 -18.36
CA PHE A 75 15.36 13.63 -16.97
C PHE A 75 14.44 12.55 -16.41
N SER A 76 13.35 12.22 -17.11
CA SER A 76 12.38 11.23 -16.62
C SER A 76 12.96 9.82 -16.55
N VAL A 77 13.77 9.41 -17.55
CA VAL A 77 14.47 8.12 -17.54
C VAL A 77 15.50 8.06 -16.42
N ALA A 78 16.28 9.12 -16.21
CA ALA A 78 17.23 9.19 -15.11
C ALA A 78 16.53 9.17 -13.74
N SER A 79 15.44 9.93 -13.57
CA SER A 79 14.65 9.93 -12.33
C SER A 79 14.05 8.56 -12.04
N ILE A 80 13.45 7.89 -13.03
CA ILE A 80 12.92 6.52 -12.86
C ILE A 80 14.06 5.55 -12.54
N GLY A 81 15.21 5.68 -13.20
CA GLY A 81 16.40 4.86 -12.91
C GLY A 81 16.88 5.01 -11.46
N ILE A 82 16.98 6.25 -10.96
CA ILE A 82 17.34 6.55 -9.56
C ILE A 82 16.28 6.00 -8.59
N ILE A 83 14.99 6.19 -8.88
CA ILE A 83 13.90 5.68 -8.04
C ILE A 83 13.97 4.16 -7.96
N LEU A 84 14.17 3.47 -9.08
CA LEU A 84 14.25 2.00 -9.12
C LEU A 84 15.50 1.48 -8.41
N ASP A 85 16.66 2.11 -8.64
CA ASP A 85 17.90 1.71 -7.99
C ASP A 85 17.84 1.92 -6.47
N SER A 86 17.38 3.09 -6.05
CA SER A 86 17.12 3.41 -4.64
C SER A 86 16.17 2.40 -3.99
N PHE A 87 15.04 2.08 -4.64
CA PHE A 87 14.06 1.12 -4.12
C PHE A 87 14.62 -0.32 -4.00
N LEU A 88 15.49 -0.73 -4.92
CA LEU A 88 16.03 -2.09 -4.96
C LEU A 88 17.25 -2.29 -4.05
N HIS A 89 18.07 -1.26 -3.87
CA HIS A 89 19.41 -1.39 -3.26
C HIS A 89 19.66 -0.54 -2.01
N HIS A 90 18.90 0.53 -1.75
CA HIS A 90 19.17 1.46 -0.64
C HIS A 90 18.07 1.44 0.44
N GLN A 91 18.42 1.80 1.68
CA GLN A 91 17.47 1.92 2.81
C GLN A 91 16.70 0.61 3.07
N ARG A 92 17.39 -0.53 2.94
CA ARG A 92 16.82 -1.86 3.15
C ARG A 92 17.26 -2.42 4.49
N ASP A 93 16.28 -2.80 5.30
CA ASP A 93 16.57 -3.45 6.58
C ASP A 93 17.25 -4.81 6.38
N VAL A 94 18.10 -5.19 7.32
CA VAL A 94 18.73 -6.52 7.32
C VAL A 94 17.70 -7.56 7.76
N SER A 95 17.49 -8.59 6.94
CA SER A 95 16.65 -9.73 7.30
C SER A 95 17.37 -10.66 8.28
N GLY A 96 16.87 -10.74 9.51
CA GLY A 96 17.34 -11.65 10.56
C GLY A 96 16.48 -12.90 10.73
N CYS A 97 15.52 -13.08 9.82
CA CYS A 97 14.43 -14.01 9.98
C CYS A 97 14.88 -15.46 9.73
N GLN A 98 14.74 -16.33 10.73
CA GLN A 98 15.04 -17.75 10.59
C GLN A 98 13.83 -18.51 10.04
N GLN A 99 14.07 -19.45 9.12
CA GLN A 99 12.99 -20.28 8.57
C GLN A 99 12.49 -21.30 9.61
N SER A 100 11.17 -21.48 9.69
CA SER A 100 10.55 -22.56 10.48
C SER A 100 10.50 -23.88 9.72
N TYR A 101 10.68 -25.00 10.43
CA TYR A 101 10.54 -26.36 9.88
C TYR A 101 9.17 -26.93 10.26
N THR A 102 8.48 -27.55 9.29
CA THR A 102 7.10 -28.05 9.47
C THR A 102 6.89 -29.38 8.74
N ARG A 103 5.94 -30.18 9.22
CA ARG A 103 5.48 -31.45 8.63
C ARG A 103 3.96 -31.41 8.46
N PRO A 104 3.46 -30.58 7.54
CA PRO A 104 2.04 -30.26 7.46
C PRO A 104 1.21 -31.42 6.88
N GLN A 105 0.02 -31.61 7.45
CA GLN A 105 -1.06 -32.43 6.90
C GLN A 105 -2.32 -31.56 6.79
N TYR A 106 -2.96 -31.58 5.62
CA TYR A 106 -4.17 -30.80 5.36
C TYR A 106 -5.34 -31.75 5.13
N ILE A 107 -6.33 -31.70 6.00
CA ILE A 107 -7.53 -32.55 5.96
C ILE A 107 -8.67 -31.73 5.36
N LYS A 108 -9.11 -32.08 4.15
CA LYS A 108 -10.22 -31.38 3.48
C LYS A 108 -11.52 -31.62 4.23
N GLN A 109 -12.27 -30.55 4.49
CA GLN A 109 -13.58 -30.61 5.13
C GLN A 109 -14.64 -30.93 4.09
N THR A 110 -14.88 -32.22 3.83
CA THR A 110 -15.82 -32.68 2.79
C THR A 110 -17.30 -32.45 3.15
N GLY A 111 -17.61 -32.22 4.42
CA GLY A 111 -18.97 -31.89 4.87
C GLY A 111 -19.37 -30.43 4.62
N PHE A 112 -18.44 -29.59 4.16
CA PHE A 112 -18.73 -28.21 3.77
C PHE A 112 -18.91 -28.15 2.24
N ASP A 113 -20.11 -28.50 1.81
CA ASP A 113 -20.46 -28.70 0.40
C ASP A 113 -21.48 -27.65 -0.11
N SER A 114 -22.05 -27.91 -1.28
CA SER A 114 -23.01 -27.02 -1.95
C SER A 114 -24.32 -26.81 -1.19
N GLU A 115 -24.64 -27.65 -0.20
CA GLU A 115 -25.82 -27.45 0.64
C GLU A 115 -25.60 -26.31 1.65
N MET A 116 -24.35 -26.11 2.09
CA MET A 116 -23.99 -25.11 3.09
C MET A 116 -23.58 -23.78 2.45
N THR A 117 -22.92 -23.81 1.30
CA THR A 117 -22.47 -22.58 0.62
C THR A 117 -22.50 -22.71 -0.89
N ARG A 118 -22.91 -21.63 -1.57
CA ARG A 118 -22.92 -21.57 -3.04
C ARG A 118 -21.52 -21.59 -3.66
N PHE A 119 -20.48 -21.34 -2.86
CA PHE A 119 -19.09 -21.30 -3.33
C PHE A 119 -18.33 -22.61 -3.13
N ALA A 120 -19.00 -23.71 -2.78
CA ALA A 120 -18.34 -25.01 -2.52
C ALA A 120 -17.58 -25.57 -3.73
N GLY A 121 -17.96 -25.18 -4.95
CA GLY A 121 -17.23 -25.51 -6.18
C GLY A 121 -16.07 -24.56 -6.49
N LYS A 122 -16.06 -23.36 -5.88
CA LYS A 122 -15.00 -22.34 -6.05
C LYS A 122 -13.94 -22.50 -4.98
N TYR A 123 -14.30 -22.55 -3.71
CA TYR A 123 -13.38 -22.51 -2.58
C TYR A 123 -13.36 -23.84 -1.82
N SER A 124 -12.33 -24.05 -1.00
CA SER A 124 -12.22 -25.27 -0.18
C SER A 124 -11.70 -24.95 1.22
N LEU A 125 -12.22 -25.66 2.22
CA LEU A 125 -11.82 -25.53 3.62
C LEU A 125 -10.98 -26.74 4.05
N TYR A 126 -9.88 -26.49 4.75
CA TYR A 126 -8.97 -27.50 5.25
C TYR A 126 -8.72 -27.33 6.75
N LEU A 127 -8.54 -28.44 7.47
CA LEU A 127 -8.01 -28.49 8.83
C LEU A 127 -6.52 -28.83 8.75
N TYR A 128 -5.69 -28.01 9.38
CA TYR A 128 -4.25 -28.24 9.50
C TYR A 128 -3.96 -29.18 10.67
N ARG A 129 -3.04 -30.14 10.45
CA ARG A 129 -2.47 -31.00 11.48
C ARG A 129 -0.97 -31.12 11.31
N GLU A 130 -0.22 -31.05 12.41
CA GLU A 130 1.23 -31.24 12.40
C GLU A 130 1.57 -32.72 12.64
N LYS A 131 2.19 -33.37 11.64
CA LYS A 131 2.46 -34.81 11.71
C LYS A 131 3.44 -35.16 12.83
N GLY A 132 3.05 -36.12 13.66
CA GLY A 132 3.84 -36.59 14.80
C GLY A 132 3.71 -35.73 16.04
N VAL A 133 2.86 -34.69 15.98
CA VAL A 133 2.50 -33.84 17.13
C VAL A 133 1.00 -33.99 17.38
N ASP A 134 0.17 -33.69 16.38
CA ASP A 134 -1.26 -33.94 16.48
C ASP A 134 -1.57 -35.41 16.20
N LEU A 135 -2.19 -36.09 17.17
CA LEU A 135 -2.52 -37.51 17.09
C LEU A 135 -3.92 -37.79 16.53
N THR A 136 -4.82 -36.79 16.56
CA THR A 136 -6.22 -36.95 16.17
C THR A 136 -6.60 -36.07 14.99
N ASP A 137 -7.31 -36.65 14.03
CA ASP A 137 -7.84 -35.93 12.86
C ASP A 137 -9.08 -35.07 13.19
N ARG A 138 -9.61 -35.15 14.41
CA ARG A 138 -10.80 -34.40 14.85
C ARG A 138 -10.42 -33.13 15.63
N PRO A 139 -11.20 -32.03 15.52
CA PRO A 139 -10.94 -30.78 16.25
C PRO A 139 -11.47 -30.83 17.69
N THR A 140 -10.57 -30.81 18.67
CA THR A 140 -10.89 -30.83 20.11
C THR A 140 -10.50 -29.54 20.84
N GLY A 141 -9.69 -28.70 20.22
CA GLY A 141 -9.12 -27.49 20.78
C GLY A 141 -10.01 -26.27 20.62
N VAL A 142 -9.37 -25.12 20.41
CA VAL A 142 -10.04 -23.85 20.10
C VAL A 142 -9.92 -23.54 18.61
N PRO A 143 -11.03 -23.21 17.91
CA PRO A 143 -10.99 -22.94 16.48
C PRO A 143 -10.28 -21.64 16.14
N VAL A 144 -9.36 -21.75 15.17
CA VAL A 144 -8.69 -20.61 14.53
C VAL A 144 -8.92 -20.71 13.02
N LEU A 145 -9.32 -19.63 12.37
CA LEU A 145 -9.50 -19.56 10.92
C LEU A 145 -8.43 -18.66 10.30
N PHE A 146 -7.59 -19.24 9.45
CA PHE A 146 -6.60 -18.52 8.66
C PHE A 146 -7.14 -18.16 7.28
N ILE A 147 -6.93 -16.92 6.89
CA ILE A 147 -7.36 -16.34 5.62
C ILE A 147 -6.11 -15.89 4.84
N PRO A 148 -5.79 -16.53 3.69
CA PRO A 148 -4.62 -16.18 2.90
C PRO A 148 -4.80 -14.85 2.15
N GLY A 149 -3.67 -14.34 1.67
CA GLY A 149 -3.57 -13.07 0.95
C GLY A 149 -3.83 -13.12 -0.55
N HIS A 150 -3.50 -12.01 -1.23
CA HIS A 150 -3.50 -11.91 -2.69
C HIS A 150 -2.59 -12.98 -3.31
N ALA A 151 -3.12 -13.76 -4.26
CA ALA A 151 -2.41 -14.89 -4.87
C ALA A 151 -1.82 -15.88 -3.84
N GLY A 152 -2.37 -15.90 -2.63
CA GLY A 152 -1.91 -16.72 -1.51
C GLY A 152 -2.54 -18.10 -1.51
N SER A 153 -1.79 -19.07 -0.99
CA SER A 153 -2.28 -20.44 -0.78
C SER A 153 -2.64 -20.66 0.69
N TYR A 154 -3.63 -21.53 0.94
CA TYR A 154 -3.98 -22.05 2.26
C TYR A 154 -2.80 -22.62 3.05
N LYS A 155 -1.70 -22.95 2.37
CA LYS A 155 -0.45 -23.49 2.96
C LYS A 155 0.37 -22.46 3.74
N GLN A 156 0.10 -21.16 3.57
CA GLN A 156 0.88 -20.09 4.22
C GLN A 156 0.84 -20.16 5.76
N VAL A 157 -0.23 -20.72 6.34
CA VAL A 157 -0.40 -20.87 7.80
C VAL A 157 0.57 -21.86 8.46
N ARG A 158 1.25 -22.72 7.68
CA ARG A 158 1.95 -23.92 8.18
C ARG A 158 2.88 -23.66 9.36
N SER A 159 3.69 -22.61 9.31
CA SER A 159 4.69 -22.33 10.34
C SER A 159 4.02 -21.91 11.64
N LEU A 160 2.99 -21.05 11.56
CA LEU A 160 2.23 -20.60 12.71
C LEU A 160 1.47 -21.75 13.38
N ALA A 161 0.76 -22.57 12.58
CA ALA A 161 -0.01 -23.69 13.09
C ALA A 161 0.88 -24.78 13.70
N ALA A 162 2.00 -25.11 13.05
CA ALA A 162 2.97 -26.08 13.57
C ALA A 162 3.57 -25.62 14.90
N GLU A 163 4.04 -24.37 14.99
CA GLU A 163 4.65 -23.86 16.21
C GLU A 163 3.63 -23.80 17.37
N ALA A 164 2.38 -23.42 17.10
CA ALA A 164 1.34 -23.41 18.11
C ALA A 164 1.05 -24.82 18.67
N ALA A 165 1.01 -25.84 17.80
CA ALA A 165 0.85 -27.23 18.23
C ALA A 165 2.06 -27.71 19.04
N ILE A 166 3.28 -27.52 18.51
CA ILE A 166 4.53 -27.93 19.15
C ILE A 166 4.64 -27.28 20.54
N TYR A 167 4.44 -25.97 20.64
CA TYR A 167 4.54 -25.23 21.89
C TYR A 167 3.53 -25.71 22.94
N TYR A 168 2.28 -26.00 22.52
CA TYR A 168 1.25 -26.51 23.43
C TYR A 168 1.63 -27.87 24.04
N TYR A 169 1.95 -28.87 23.22
CA TYR A 169 2.25 -30.23 23.72
C TYR A 169 3.58 -30.29 24.49
N SER A 170 4.56 -29.47 24.11
CA SER A 170 5.86 -29.44 24.80
C SER A 170 5.81 -28.72 26.15
N HIS A 171 5.05 -27.63 26.28
CA HIS A 171 5.11 -26.77 27.47
C HIS A 171 3.81 -26.71 28.28
N TYR A 172 2.63 -26.82 27.66
CA TYR A 172 1.36 -26.51 28.30
C TYR A 172 0.55 -27.74 28.68
N GLU A 173 0.64 -28.83 27.91
CA GLU A 173 -0.09 -30.07 28.20
C GLU A 173 0.21 -30.60 29.61
N ASN A 174 1.50 -30.63 29.99
CA ASN A 174 1.93 -31.11 31.31
C ASN A 174 1.76 -30.07 32.43
N ASN A 175 1.35 -28.84 32.12
CA ASN A 175 1.17 -27.77 33.10
C ASN A 175 -0.26 -27.78 33.65
N LEU A 176 -0.46 -28.46 34.79
CA LEU A 176 -1.75 -28.57 35.49
C LEU A 176 -2.44 -27.22 35.72
N TYR A 177 -1.69 -26.16 36.06
CA TYR A 177 -2.26 -24.84 36.33
C TYR A 177 -2.87 -24.21 35.07
N LYS A 178 -2.11 -24.17 33.96
CA LYS A 178 -2.60 -23.68 32.66
C LYS A 178 -3.78 -24.52 32.14
N TRP A 179 -3.71 -25.84 32.33
CA TRP A 179 -4.78 -26.75 31.96
C TRP A 179 -6.08 -26.48 32.75
N GLN A 180 -5.98 -26.23 34.07
CA GLN A 180 -7.11 -25.83 34.94
C GLN A 180 -7.66 -24.43 34.62
N GLN A 181 -6.80 -23.53 34.11
CA GLN A 181 -7.22 -22.23 33.58
C GLN A 181 -7.94 -22.30 32.24
N GLY A 182 -8.11 -23.49 31.66
CA GLY A 182 -8.84 -23.68 30.41
C GLY A 182 -8.00 -23.49 29.15
N THR A 183 -6.67 -23.46 29.26
CA THR A 183 -5.81 -23.42 28.07
C THR A 183 -5.82 -24.78 27.36
N ARG A 184 -6.02 -24.77 26.04
CA ARG A 184 -6.09 -25.94 25.16
C ARG A 184 -5.33 -25.66 23.86
N ASN A 185 -5.12 -26.71 23.06
CA ASN A 185 -4.51 -26.58 21.73
C ASN A 185 -5.38 -25.71 20.80
N LEU A 186 -4.77 -25.19 19.74
CA LEU A 186 -5.42 -24.42 18.70
C LEU A 186 -5.65 -25.32 17.47
N ASP A 187 -6.88 -25.37 16.97
CA ASP A 187 -7.24 -26.07 15.74
C ASP A 187 -7.29 -25.06 14.58
N PHE A 188 -6.27 -25.09 13.72
CA PHE A 188 -6.16 -24.18 12.59
C PHE A 188 -6.94 -24.71 11.38
N PHE A 189 -8.02 -24.03 11.04
CA PHE A 189 -8.70 -24.12 9.76
C PHE A 189 -8.07 -23.12 8.79
N THR A 190 -7.92 -23.51 7.53
CA THR A 190 -7.35 -22.67 6.46
C THR A 190 -8.16 -22.83 5.19
N VAL A 191 -8.27 -21.76 4.43
CA VAL A 191 -9.12 -21.71 3.23
C VAL A 191 -8.28 -21.57 1.97
N ASP A 192 -8.67 -22.32 0.95
CA ASP A 192 -8.12 -22.23 -0.39
C ASP A 192 -9.03 -21.41 -1.29
N PHE A 193 -8.55 -20.23 -1.68
CA PHE A 193 -9.19 -19.35 -2.66
C PHE A 193 -8.68 -19.58 -4.10
N ASN A 194 -7.94 -20.66 -4.37
CA ASN A 194 -7.24 -20.93 -5.63
C ASN A 194 -6.30 -19.80 -6.07
N GLU A 195 -5.68 -19.12 -5.09
CA GLU A 195 -4.74 -18.03 -5.32
C GLU A 195 -5.37 -16.88 -6.14
N GLU A 196 -6.63 -16.55 -5.86
CA GLU A 196 -7.34 -15.45 -6.52
C GLU A 196 -6.66 -14.10 -6.29
N PHE A 197 -6.69 -13.23 -7.29
CA PHE A 197 -6.05 -11.90 -7.27
C PHE A 197 -6.91 -10.86 -6.54
N SER A 198 -7.17 -11.07 -5.25
CA SER A 198 -8.06 -10.24 -4.42
C SER A 198 -7.68 -8.75 -4.36
N ALA A 199 -6.39 -8.41 -4.41
CA ALA A 199 -5.92 -7.02 -4.45
C ALA A 199 -6.31 -6.24 -5.72
N LEU A 200 -6.74 -6.91 -6.79
CA LEU A 200 -7.03 -6.30 -8.09
C LEU A 200 -8.53 -6.20 -8.41
N HIS A 201 -9.41 -6.78 -7.57
CA HIS A 201 -10.83 -6.84 -7.83
C HIS A 201 -11.68 -6.86 -6.55
N GLY A 202 -12.53 -5.83 -6.36
CA GLY A 202 -13.28 -5.64 -5.11
C GLY A 202 -14.37 -6.68 -4.85
N GLN A 203 -15.04 -7.17 -5.90
CA GLN A 203 -16.10 -8.16 -5.75
C GLN A 203 -15.58 -9.52 -5.24
N SER A 204 -14.34 -9.89 -5.58
CA SER A 204 -13.73 -11.13 -5.07
C SER A 204 -13.62 -11.11 -3.53
N ILE A 205 -13.34 -9.96 -2.92
CA ILE A 205 -13.24 -9.81 -1.46
C ILE A 205 -14.60 -10.06 -0.78
N LEU A 206 -15.69 -9.57 -1.38
CA LEU A 206 -17.06 -9.79 -0.90
C LEU A 206 -17.46 -11.27 -0.95
N GLU A 207 -17.13 -11.97 -2.04
CA GLU A 207 -17.39 -13.41 -2.20
C GLU A 207 -16.59 -14.24 -1.18
N GLN A 208 -15.32 -13.89 -0.97
CA GLN A 208 -14.48 -14.53 0.04
C GLN A 208 -15.04 -14.33 1.45
N ALA A 209 -15.50 -13.12 1.77
CA ALA A 209 -16.09 -12.80 3.07
C ALA A 209 -17.39 -13.59 3.33
N GLU A 210 -18.27 -13.69 2.34
CA GLU A 210 -19.52 -14.46 2.43
C GLU A 210 -19.22 -15.96 2.68
N TYR A 211 -18.33 -16.56 1.88
CA TYR A 211 -17.93 -17.95 2.06
C TYR A 211 -17.33 -18.24 3.45
N LEU A 212 -16.53 -17.31 3.98
CA LEU A 212 -15.90 -17.49 5.30
C LEU A 212 -16.91 -17.41 6.45
N ASN A 213 -17.96 -16.61 6.33
CA ASN A 213 -19.02 -16.59 7.34
C ASN A 213 -19.79 -17.91 7.36
N ASP A 214 -20.10 -18.48 6.20
CA ASP A 214 -20.68 -19.82 6.09
C ASP A 214 -19.72 -20.89 6.67
N ALA A 215 -18.42 -20.74 6.42
CA ALA A 215 -17.39 -21.64 6.96
C ALA A 215 -17.29 -21.57 8.49
N ILE A 216 -17.43 -20.38 9.09
CA ILE A 216 -17.44 -20.23 10.55
C ILE A 216 -18.65 -20.95 11.16
N ASP A 217 -19.84 -20.79 10.57
CA ASP A 217 -21.05 -21.51 11.03
C ASP A 217 -20.86 -23.03 10.95
N TYR A 218 -20.26 -23.54 9.87
CA TYR A 218 -19.89 -24.95 9.75
C TYR A 218 -18.87 -25.39 10.82
N ILE A 219 -17.78 -24.64 11.03
CA ILE A 219 -16.74 -24.95 12.02
C ILE A 219 -17.35 -25.06 13.42
N LEU A 220 -18.19 -24.09 13.82
CA LEU A 220 -18.81 -24.09 15.14
C LEU A 220 -19.73 -25.31 15.35
N LYS A 221 -20.37 -25.82 14.30
CA LYS A 221 -21.20 -27.05 14.35
C LYS A 221 -20.39 -28.34 14.54
N LEU A 222 -19.08 -28.36 14.25
CA LEU A 222 -18.21 -29.53 14.44
C LEU A 222 -17.86 -29.78 15.91
N TYR A 223 -17.72 -28.73 16.72
CA TYR A 223 -17.23 -28.83 18.09
C TYR A 223 -18.19 -29.55 19.05
N PRO A 224 -19.51 -29.28 19.05
CA PRO A 224 -20.45 -30.01 19.90
C PRO A 224 -20.44 -31.52 19.63
N GLN A 225 -20.21 -31.94 18.38
CA GLN A 225 -20.13 -33.36 18.04
C GLN A 225 -18.84 -34.00 18.55
N THR A 226 -17.73 -33.28 18.47
CA THR A 226 -16.41 -33.77 18.85
C THR A 226 -16.19 -33.75 20.36
N ARG A 227 -16.80 -32.81 21.09
CA ARG A 227 -16.65 -32.68 22.55
C ARG A 227 -17.58 -33.60 23.34
N LYS A 228 -18.66 -34.12 22.75
CA LYS A 228 -19.56 -35.10 23.39
C LYS A 228 -18.88 -36.40 23.81
N THR A 229 -17.73 -36.74 23.22
CA THR A 229 -16.93 -37.92 23.59
C THR A 229 -16.03 -37.68 24.80
N ASP A 230 -15.89 -36.43 25.27
CA ASP A 230 -15.08 -36.08 26.43
C ASP A 230 -15.98 -36.06 27.69
N PRO A 231 -15.61 -36.71 28.82
CA PRO A 231 -16.44 -36.75 30.04
C PRO A 231 -16.65 -35.39 30.72
N THR A 232 -15.98 -34.33 30.27
CA THR A 232 -16.01 -33.01 30.88
C THR A 232 -17.13 -32.14 30.32
N THR A 233 -17.96 -31.56 31.18
CA THR A 233 -19.05 -30.63 30.82
C THR A 233 -18.48 -29.27 30.38
N LEU A 234 -17.92 -29.20 29.18
CA LEU A 234 -17.42 -27.97 28.57
C LEU A 234 -18.56 -27.25 27.80
N PRO A 235 -18.57 -25.91 27.76
CA PRO A 235 -19.52 -25.18 26.93
C PRO A 235 -19.23 -25.36 25.43
N ASP A 236 -20.29 -25.23 24.62
CA ASP A 236 -20.17 -25.22 23.16
C ASP A 236 -19.39 -23.98 22.69
N ALA A 237 -18.59 -24.16 21.64
CA ALA A 237 -17.87 -23.07 21.02
C ALA A 237 -18.84 -22.13 20.30
N THR A 238 -18.77 -20.83 20.61
CA THR A 238 -19.61 -19.80 19.98
C THR A 238 -18.80 -18.83 19.13
N SER A 239 -17.47 -18.87 19.19
CA SER A 239 -16.59 -17.91 18.52
C SER A 239 -15.33 -18.57 17.97
N VAL A 240 -14.76 -17.95 16.92
CA VAL A 240 -13.53 -18.35 16.22
C VAL A 240 -12.53 -17.20 16.26
N ILE A 241 -11.24 -17.52 16.43
CA ILE A 241 -10.14 -16.55 16.26
C ILE A 241 -9.81 -16.46 14.77
N VAL A 242 -9.74 -15.26 14.20
CA VAL A 242 -9.43 -15.07 12.79
C VAL A 242 -8.02 -14.52 12.60
N ILE A 243 -7.26 -15.11 11.69
CA ILE A 243 -5.92 -14.62 11.30
C ILE A 243 -5.92 -14.33 9.81
N GLY A 244 -5.71 -13.07 9.44
CA GLY A 244 -5.68 -12.62 8.05
C GLY A 244 -4.28 -12.19 7.62
N HIS A 245 -3.82 -12.66 6.47
CA HIS A 245 -2.56 -12.19 5.87
C HIS A 245 -2.84 -11.33 4.64
N SER A 246 -2.14 -10.20 4.51
CA SER A 246 -2.28 -9.31 3.34
C SER A 246 -3.75 -8.95 3.09
N MET A 247 -4.27 -9.11 1.86
CA MET A 247 -5.69 -8.89 1.57
C MET A 247 -6.65 -9.77 2.39
N GLY A 248 -6.20 -10.90 2.94
CA GLY A 248 -7.01 -11.76 3.81
C GLY A 248 -7.45 -11.06 5.11
N GLY A 249 -6.68 -10.09 5.62
CA GLY A 249 -7.12 -9.26 6.74
C GLY A 249 -8.20 -8.23 6.34
N ILE A 250 -8.27 -7.83 5.07
CA ILE A 250 -9.37 -7.00 4.54
C ILE A 250 -10.62 -7.84 4.36
N VAL A 251 -10.49 -9.06 3.86
CA VAL A 251 -11.58 -10.04 3.84
C VAL A 251 -12.13 -10.24 5.26
N ALA A 252 -11.26 -10.45 6.26
CA ALA A 252 -11.66 -10.59 7.67
C ALA A 252 -12.49 -9.40 8.18
N ARG A 253 -12.10 -8.17 7.83
CA ARG A 253 -12.88 -6.97 8.20
C ARG A 253 -14.19 -6.85 7.42
N THR A 254 -14.21 -7.33 6.17
CA THR A 254 -15.39 -7.36 5.31
C THR A 254 -16.43 -8.35 5.80
N MET A 255 -16.03 -9.46 6.42
CA MET A 255 -16.96 -10.46 6.97
C MET A 255 -18.04 -9.82 7.85
N PHE A 256 -17.69 -8.83 8.68
CA PHE A 256 -18.63 -8.12 9.55
C PHE A 256 -19.68 -7.26 8.82
N THR A 257 -19.40 -6.84 7.58
CA THR A 257 -20.30 -5.99 6.79
C THR A 257 -21.29 -6.81 5.96
N THR A 258 -21.00 -8.09 5.74
CA THR A 258 -21.87 -8.98 4.95
C THR A 258 -23.12 -9.41 5.72
N HIS A 259 -24.17 -9.74 4.97
CA HIS A 259 -25.50 -10.02 5.51
C HIS A 259 -25.61 -11.37 6.24
N ASN A 260 -24.72 -12.33 5.96
CA ASN A 260 -24.69 -13.65 6.61
C ASN A 260 -23.81 -13.68 7.88
N TYR A 261 -23.26 -12.54 8.30
CA TYR A 261 -22.51 -12.45 9.55
C TYR A 261 -23.39 -12.61 10.78
N GLN A 262 -23.02 -13.54 11.66
CA GLN A 262 -23.67 -13.75 12.94
C GLN A 262 -22.87 -13.06 14.07
N GLN A 263 -23.51 -12.18 14.84
CA GLN A 263 -22.85 -11.42 15.89
C GLN A 263 -22.26 -12.34 16.98
N GLY A 264 -21.00 -12.09 17.36
CA GLY A 264 -20.31 -12.84 18.41
C GLY A 264 -19.56 -14.08 17.92
N THR A 265 -19.68 -14.45 16.64
CA THR A 265 -18.93 -15.58 16.05
C THR A 265 -17.45 -15.29 15.84
N ILE A 266 -17.05 -14.02 15.82
CA ILE A 266 -15.64 -13.58 15.76
C ILE A 266 -15.40 -12.63 16.92
N ASN A 267 -14.34 -12.87 17.67
CA ASN A 267 -14.02 -12.06 18.85
C ASN A 267 -12.56 -11.57 18.87
N THR A 268 -11.67 -12.15 18.07
CA THR A 268 -10.24 -11.79 17.99
C THR A 268 -9.81 -11.91 16.54
N VAL A 269 -9.21 -10.85 16.01
CA VAL A 269 -8.69 -10.76 14.65
C VAL A 269 -7.21 -10.37 14.73
N ILE A 270 -6.32 -11.21 14.22
CA ILE A 270 -4.91 -10.85 14.05
C ILE A 270 -4.65 -10.68 12.56
N THR A 271 -4.16 -9.52 12.16
CA THR A 271 -3.80 -9.25 10.78
C THR A 271 -2.30 -9.12 10.64
N MET A 272 -1.75 -9.64 9.54
CA MET A 272 -0.32 -9.60 9.25
C MET A 272 -0.10 -8.99 7.87
N SER A 273 0.71 -7.93 7.79
CA SER A 273 0.98 -7.15 6.56
C SER A 273 -0.28 -6.76 5.79
N THR A 274 -1.37 -6.44 6.49
CA THR A 274 -2.68 -6.16 5.89
C THR A 274 -2.84 -4.66 5.59
N PRO A 275 -3.14 -4.26 4.35
CA PRO A 275 -3.29 -2.85 3.96
C PRO A 275 -4.65 -2.29 4.39
N HIS A 276 -4.81 -1.91 5.66
CA HIS A 276 -6.07 -1.48 6.26
C HIS A 276 -6.57 -0.09 5.85
N LEU A 277 -5.67 0.84 5.55
CA LEU A 277 -6.01 2.23 5.23
C LEU A 277 -6.29 2.44 3.75
N LEU A 278 -5.42 1.90 2.88
CA LEU A 278 -5.47 2.13 1.45
C LEU A 278 -5.19 0.83 0.71
N PRO A 279 -5.92 0.53 -0.38
CA PRO A 279 -5.62 -0.65 -1.19
C PRO A 279 -4.25 -0.50 -1.87
N PRO A 280 -3.45 -1.59 -1.98
CA PRO A 280 -2.15 -1.55 -2.63
C PRO A 280 -2.22 -1.13 -4.11
N VAL A 281 -3.34 -1.46 -4.76
CA VAL A 281 -3.56 -1.22 -6.19
C VAL A 281 -4.97 -0.66 -6.43
N PRO A 282 -5.19 0.67 -6.31
CA PRO A 282 -6.50 1.32 -6.49
C PRO A 282 -6.89 1.49 -7.96
N PHE A 283 -6.79 0.45 -8.79
CA PHE A 283 -7.22 0.53 -10.21
C PHE A 283 -8.71 0.25 -10.42
N ASP A 284 -9.36 -0.42 -9.46
CA ASP A 284 -10.80 -0.70 -9.45
C ASP A 284 -11.50 0.24 -8.46
N TRP A 285 -12.47 1.01 -8.95
CA TRP A 285 -13.25 1.93 -8.13
C TRP A 285 -14.03 1.21 -7.03
N LYS A 286 -14.41 -0.05 -7.27
CA LYS A 286 -15.17 -0.86 -6.32
C LYS A 286 -14.32 -1.31 -5.12
N ILE A 287 -13.01 -1.44 -5.29
CA ILE A 287 -12.10 -1.67 -4.14
C ILE A 287 -12.11 -0.45 -3.24
N SER A 288 -12.01 0.76 -3.81
CA SER A 288 -12.02 1.99 -3.02
C SER A 288 -13.35 2.16 -2.27
N GLU A 289 -14.49 1.93 -2.95
CA GLU A 289 -15.82 1.93 -2.31
C GLU A 289 -15.92 0.92 -1.17
N LEU A 290 -15.42 -0.30 -1.37
CA LEU A 290 -15.40 -1.34 -0.35
C LEU A 290 -14.61 -0.89 0.90
N TYR A 291 -13.45 -0.26 0.72
CA TYR A 291 -12.64 0.25 1.83
C TYR A 291 -13.38 1.32 2.63
N ASP A 292 -14.05 2.26 1.95
CA ASP A 292 -14.86 3.30 2.56
C ASP A 292 -16.03 2.72 3.37
N ASP A 293 -16.71 1.73 2.82
CA ASP A 293 -17.84 1.06 3.47
C ASP A 293 -17.40 0.26 4.71
N ILE A 294 -16.28 -0.47 4.62
CA ILE A 294 -15.69 -1.17 5.78
C ILE A 294 -15.28 -0.15 6.84
N HIS A 295 -14.60 0.94 6.46
CA HIS A 295 -14.18 1.96 7.41
C HIS A 295 -15.39 2.58 8.13
N ARG A 296 -16.42 2.99 7.38
CA ARG A 296 -17.66 3.55 7.92
C ARG A 296 -18.34 2.59 8.89
N PHE A 297 -18.51 1.33 8.51
CA PHE A 297 -19.14 0.31 9.35
C PHE A 297 -18.40 0.12 10.67
N TRP A 298 -17.07 -0.02 10.62
CA TRP A 298 -16.24 -0.25 11.81
C TRP A 298 -16.25 0.95 12.77
N GLN A 299 -16.34 2.18 12.25
CA GLN A 299 -16.45 3.38 13.07
C GLN A 299 -17.83 3.53 13.72
N GLU A 300 -18.90 3.27 12.97
CA GLU A 300 -20.28 3.46 13.43
C GLU A 300 -20.74 2.34 14.38
N ARG A 301 -20.37 1.08 14.13
CA ARG A 301 -20.88 -0.09 14.87
C ARG A 301 -19.96 -0.57 15.99
N LYS A 302 -18.95 0.23 16.37
CA LYS A 302 -17.98 -0.11 17.42
C LYS A 302 -18.57 -0.42 18.79
N LYS A 303 -19.64 0.27 19.18
CA LYS A 303 -20.28 0.10 20.50
C LYS A 303 -21.30 -1.04 20.54
N ASP A 304 -21.71 -1.55 19.38
CA ASP A 304 -22.81 -2.51 19.27
C ASP A 304 -22.29 -3.88 18.84
N VAL A 305 -21.91 -4.01 17.56
CA VAL A 305 -21.53 -5.28 16.94
C VAL A 305 -20.11 -5.67 17.34
N LEU A 306 -19.21 -4.69 17.42
CA LEU A 306 -17.78 -4.91 17.62
C LEU A 306 -17.32 -4.74 19.08
N LYS A 307 -18.24 -4.63 20.03
CA LYS A 307 -17.96 -4.33 21.46
C LYS A 307 -16.97 -5.29 22.14
N ASP A 308 -16.94 -6.54 21.69
CA ASP A 308 -16.13 -7.62 22.26
C ASP A 308 -15.05 -8.10 21.25
N VAL A 309 -14.80 -7.34 20.18
CA VAL A 309 -13.85 -7.71 19.13
C VAL A 309 -12.50 -7.04 19.38
N ALA A 310 -11.46 -7.86 19.53
CA ALA A 310 -10.06 -7.42 19.54
C ALA A 310 -9.47 -7.49 18.13
N ILE A 311 -8.74 -6.47 17.68
CA ILE A 311 -7.99 -6.49 16.42
C ILE A 311 -6.54 -6.04 16.62
N VAL A 312 -5.57 -6.86 16.21
CA VAL A 312 -4.14 -6.52 16.28
C VAL A 312 -3.53 -6.62 14.89
N SER A 313 -2.89 -5.55 14.43
CA SER A 313 -2.23 -5.49 13.12
C SER A 313 -0.72 -5.55 13.28
N ILE A 314 -0.08 -6.56 12.69
CA ILE A 314 1.37 -6.75 12.71
C ILE A 314 1.94 -6.41 11.33
N ALA A 315 2.84 -5.43 11.26
CA ALA A 315 3.48 -4.95 10.04
C ALA A 315 4.90 -5.53 9.89
N GLY A 316 5.31 -5.82 8.65
CA GLY A 316 6.65 -6.35 8.35
C GLY A 316 7.79 -5.31 8.37
N GLY A 317 7.46 -4.02 8.26
CA GLY A 317 8.46 -2.93 8.20
C GLY A 317 8.95 -2.68 6.77
N THR A 318 10.21 -2.23 6.61
CA THR A 318 10.75 -1.77 5.31
C THR A 318 10.98 -2.91 4.30
N LEU A 319 11.07 -4.16 4.75
CA LEU A 319 11.26 -5.32 3.86
C LEU A 319 9.99 -5.74 3.11
N ASP A 320 8.83 -5.22 3.50
CA ASP A 320 7.58 -5.45 2.78
C ASP A 320 7.48 -4.52 1.55
N ASN A 321 7.91 -5.06 0.41
CA ASN A 321 7.85 -4.36 -0.89
C ASN A 321 6.52 -4.55 -1.63
N THR A 322 5.58 -5.34 -1.07
CA THR A 322 4.28 -5.60 -1.71
C THR A 322 3.22 -4.65 -1.16
N VAL A 323 3.20 -4.50 0.15
CA VAL A 323 2.29 -3.60 0.87
C VAL A 323 3.10 -2.57 1.61
N CYS A 324 2.76 -1.30 1.44
CA CYS A 324 3.37 -0.25 2.25
C CYS A 324 2.98 -0.47 3.72
N SER A 325 3.95 -0.79 4.59
CA SER A 325 3.70 -1.04 6.02
C SER A 325 2.94 0.08 6.73
N ASP A 326 3.10 1.31 6.25
CA ASP A 326 2.33 2.50 6.60
C ASP A 326 0.80 2.28 6.52
N SER A 327 0.33 1.59 5.47
CA SER A 327 -1.09 1.31 5.24
C SER A 327 -1.68 0.26 6.19
N THR A 328 -0.86 -0.40 7.01
CA THR A 328 -1.30 -1.42 7.98
C THR A 328 -1.83 -0.85 9.28
N ASN A 329 -1.79 0.47 9.44
CA ASN A 329 -2.29 1.14 10.64
C ASN A 329 -3.82 0.96 10.80
N ILE A 330 -4.26 0.69 12.02
CA ILE A 330 -5.68 0.56 12.40
C ILE A 330 -6.14 1.61 13.42
N GLU A 331 -5.25 2.48 13.87
CA GLU A 331 -5.54 3.46 14.92
C GLU A 331 -6.66 4.45 14.56
N SER A 332 -6.76 4.83 13.29
CA SER A 332 -7.87 5.66 12.78
C SER A 332 -9.17 4.86 12.57
N ILE A 333 -9.16 3.54 12.79
CA ILE A 333 -10.30 2.64 12.57
C ILE A 333 -10.86 2.13 13.91
N VAL A 334 -10.00 1.75 14.85
CA VAL A 334 -10.40 1.21 16.16
C VAL A 334 -9.73 1.95 17.31
N PRO A 335 -10.41 2.12 18.45
CA PRO A 335 -9.78 2.71 19.64
C PRO A 335 -8.71 1.79 20.23
N ALA A 336 -7.75 2.37 20.94
CA ALA A 336 -6.66 1.64 21.62
C ALA A 336 -7.15 0.52 22.58
N THR A 337 -8.40 0.61 23.08
CA THR A 337 -9.00 -0.43 23.94
C THR A 337 -9.40 -1.69 23.17
N HIS A 338 -9.60 -1.61 21.86
CA HIS A 338 -10.04 -2.72 21.01
C HIS A 338 -8.95 -3.18 20.04
N GLY A 339 -7.91 -2.36 19.81
CA GLY A 339 -6.82 -2.76 18.92
C GLY A 339 -5.61 -1.85 18.94
N PHE A 340 -4.53 -2.31 18.32
CA PHE A 340 -3.32 -1.54 18.05
C PHE A 340 -2.56 -2.12 16.85
N THR A 341 -1.71 -1.30 16.24
CA THR A 341 -0.74 -1.72 15.22
C THR A 341 0.63 -1.88 15.87
N ILE A 342 1.43 -2.82 15.36
CA ILE A 342 2.80 -3.07 15.81
C ILE A 342 3.67 -3.53 14.64
N PHE A 343 4.97 -3.27 14.71
CA PHE A 343 5.95 -3.68 13.69
C PHE A 343 6.76 -4.88 14.18
N SER A 344 7.15 -5.79 13.30
CA SER A 344 7.98 -6.95 13.69
C SER A 344 9.33 -6.55 14.30
N THR A 345 9.84 -5.36 13.96
CA THR A 345 11.05 -4.76 14.56
C THR A 345 10.87 -4.34 16.02
N ALA A 346 9.63 -4.13 16.47
CA ALA A 346 9.30 -3.71 17.82
C ALA A 346 9.03 -4.89 18.76
N VAL A 347 8.65 -6.04 18.21
CA VAL A 347 8.28 -7.23 18.98
C VAL A 347 9.50 -7.76 19.76
N PRO A 348 9.40 -7.93 21.09
CA PRO A 348 10.46 -8.51 21.91
C PRO A 348 10.95 -9.86 21.37
N TYR A 349 12.26 -10.09 21.42
CA TYR A 349 12.94 -11.29 20.88
C TYR A 349 12.88 -11.48 19.36
N VAL A 350 12.21 -10.59 18.61
CA VAL A 350 12.16 -10.62 17.14
C VAL A 350 13.10 -9.58 16.54
N TRP A 351 12.90 -8.30 16.88
CA TRP A 351 13.74 -7.14 16.49
C TRP A 351 14.25 -7.12 15.04
N THR A 352 13.50 -7.69 14.10
CA THR A 352 13.87 -7.77 12.69
C THR A 352 12.68 -7.44 11.81
N ALA A 353 12.94 -6.77 10.69
CA ALA A 353 11.93 -6.58 9.66
C ALA A 353 11.66 -7.92 8.97
N THR A 354 10.44 -8.10 8.48
CA THR A 354 10.04 -9.28 7.74
C THR A 354 9.51 -8.86 6.38
N ASP A 355 9.88 -9.60 5.33
CA ASP A 355 9.25 -9.39 4.03
C ASP A 355 7.78 -9.83 4.06
N HIS A 356 7.04 -9.46 3.00
CA HIS A 356 5.59 -9.63 2.92
C HIS A 356 5.11 -11.05 3.22
N VAL A 357 5.84 -12.08 2.77
CA VAL A 357 5.44 -13.48 2.93
C VAL A 357 6.11 -14.08 4.17
N SER A 358 7.37 -13.72 4.42
CA SER A 358 8.14 -14.25 5.54
C SER A 358 7.59 -13.87 6.90
N ILE A 359 6.73 -12.84 7.00
CA ILE A 359 6.02 -12.52 8.25
C ILE A 359 5.28 -13.73 8.84
N LEU A 360 4.79 -14.66 8.00
CA LEU A 360 4.12 -15.89 8.44
C LEU A 360 5.07 -17.07 8.71
N THR A 361 6.30 -17.02 8.20
CA THR A 361 7.27 -18.12 8.33
C THR A 361 8.46 -17.76 9.20
N CYS A 362 8.47 -16.56 9.79
CA CYS A 362 9.56 -16.09 10.60
C CYS A 362 9.55 -16.77 11.96
N ASN A 363 10.54 -17.61 12.22
CA ASN A 363 10.56 -18.45 13.41
C ASN A 363 10.44 -17.64 14.71
N GLN A 364 11.19 -16.53 14.82
CA GLN A 364 11.13 -15.65 15.99
C GLN A 364 9.74 -15.07 16.20
N LEU A 365 9.13 -14.50 15.15
CA LEU A 365 7.81 -13.86 15.23
C LEU A 365 6.70 -14.90 15.47
N VAL A 366 6.74 -16.01 14.74
CA VAL A 366 5.78 -17.11 14.84
C VAL A 366 5.75 -17.67 16.26
N LYS A 367 6.90 -17.84 16.92
CA LYS A 367 6.98 -18.27 18.32
C LYS A 367 6.25 -17.32 19.27
N VAL A 368 6.48 -16.01 19.13
CA VAL A 368 5.83 -15.00 19.98
C VAL A 368 4.32 -14.98 19.74
N VAL A 369 3.87 -14.99 18.48
CA VAL A 369 2.45 -14.95 18.13
C VAL A 369 1.74 -16.24 18.57
N SER A 370 2.33 -17.41 18.33
CA SER A 370 1.76 -18.70 18.75
C SER A 370 1.59 -18.79 20.27
N LYS A 371 2.60 -18.35 21.03
CA LYS A 371 2.51 -18.27 22.50
C LYS A 371 1.39 -17.30 22.93
N ALA A 372 1.33 -16.11 22.34
CA ALA A 372 0.31 -15.10 22.67
C ALA A 372 -1.12 -15.62 22.38
N LEU A 373 -1.32 -16.35 21.27
CA LEU A 373 -2.60 -16.97 20.94
C LEU A 373 -3.02 -18.02 21.97
N LEU A 374 -2.09 -18.88 22.42
CA LEU A 374 -2.36 -19.87 23.46
C LEU A 374 -2.70 -19.22 24.81
N ASP A 375 -2.05 -18.10 25.13
CA ASP A 375 -2.31 -17.36 26.38
C ASP A 375 -3.68 -16.63 26.36
N VAL A 376 -4.21 -16.29 25.18
CA VAL A 376 -5.53 -15.65 24.98
C VAL A 376 -6.70 -16.61 25.17
N VAL A 377 -6.48 -17.92 25.02
CA VAL A 377 -7.52 -18.95 25.05
C VAL A 377 -8.05 -19.24 26.45
N ASP A 378 -9.36 -19.49 26.55
CA ASP A 378 -10.03 -20.08 27.72
C ASP A 378 -11.25 -20.92 27.27
N ILE A 379 -11.11 -22.25 27.24
CA ILE A 379 -12.16 -23.19 26.80
C ILE A 379 -13.37 -23.23 27.74
N ARG A 380 -13.24 -22.76 28.98
CA ARG A 380 -14.31 -22.80 30.00
C ARG A 380 -15.42 -21.79 29.68
N ARG A 381 -15.22 -20.92 28.70
CA ARG A 381 -16.17 -19.92 28.21
C ARG A 381 -16.65 -20.32 26.83
N GLY A 382 -17.93 -20.08 26.51
CA GLY A 382 -18.47 -20.35 25.17
C GLY A 382 -17.68 -19.65 24.06
N SER A 383 -17.20 -18.43 24.33
CA SER A 383 -16.37 -17.64 23.41
C SER A 383 -14.97 -18.21 23.14
N GLN A 384 -14.54 -19.25 23.86
CA GLN A 384 -13.24 -19.92 23.74
C GLN A 384 -12.00 -19.04 24.03
N THR A 385 -12.20 -17.76 24.32
CA THR A 385 -11.16 -16.79 24.65
C THR A 385 -11.49 -16.02 25.93
N LYS A 386 -10.45 -15.45 26.54
CA LYS A 386 -10.55 -14.51 27.66
C LYS A 386 -11.35 -13.24 27.31
N PRO A 387 -11.82 -12.46 28.30
CA PRO A 387 -12.47 -11.17 28.07
C PRO A 387 -11.59 -10.18 27.28
N LEU A 388 -12.21 -9.19 26.62
CA LEU A 388 -11.51 -8.23 25.76
C LEU A 388 -10.30 -7.57 26.46
N GLU A 389 -10.48 -7.05 27.67
CA GLU A 389 -9.43 -6.36 28.43
C GLU A 389 -8.23 -7.28 28.71
N ASP A 390 -8.47 -8.52 29.15
CA ASP A 390 -7.42 -9.51 29.39
C ASP A 390 -6.68 -9.90 28.11
N ARG A 391 -7.41 -10.07 27.00
CA ARG A 391 -6.77 -10.36 25.70
C ARG A 391 -5.88 -9.22 25.26
N MET A 392 -6.36 -7.98 25.36
CA MET A 392 -5.58 -6.81 25.00
C MET A 392 -4.36 -6.65 25.91
N ARG A 393 -4.48 -6.93 27.21
CA ARG A 393 -3.34 -6.94 28.15
C ARG A 393 -2.29 -7.97 27.76
N ILE A 394 -2.69 -9.21 27.45
CA ILE A 394 -1.80 -10.30 27.02
C ILE A 394 -1.11 -9.95 25.70
N LEU A 395 -1.88 -9.49 24.70
CA LEU A 395 -1.35 -9.15 23.38
C LEU A 395 -0.40 -7.95 23.45
N ARG A 396 -0.72 -6.93 24.25
CA ARG A 396 0.19 -5.80 24.50
C ARG A 396 1.49 -6.26 25.16
N GLY A 397 1.41 -7.06 26.22
CA GLY A 397 2.60 -7.57 26.91
C GLY A 397 3.47 -8.50 26.06
N ALA A 398 2.89 -9.20 25.09
CA ALA A 398 3.63 -10.09 24.20
C ALA A 398 4.24 -9.40 22.98
N LEU A 399 3.56 -8.38 22.43
CA LEU A 399 3.93 -7.78 21.12
C LEU A 399 4.54 -6.38 21.23
N LEU A 400 4.18 -5.59 22.24
CA LEU A 400 4.78 -4.27 22.47
C LEU A 400 6.12 -4.41 23.19
N SER A 401 6.97 -3.39 23.10
CA SER A 401 8.32 -3.48 23.67
C SER A 401 8.35 -3.25 25.19
N GLY A 402 7.25 -2.77 25.79
CA GLY A 402 7.17 -2.40 27.20
C GLY A 402 7.86 -1.06 27.51
N LEU A 403 8.22 -0.30 26.48
CA LEU A 403 8.83 1.04 26.57
C LEU A 403 7.87 2.14 26.10
N GLU A 404 6.59 1.81 25.98
CA GLU A 404 5.52 2.77 25.72
C GLU A 404 5.27 3.63 26.96
N ASN A 405 4.68 4.82 26.77
CA ASN A 405 4.46 5.74 27.89
C ASN A 405 3.50 5.11 28.92
N ARG A 406 3.99 5.01 30.16
CA ARG A 406 3.22 4.62 31.35
C ARG A 406 2.30 5.76 31.79
N LYS A 407 1.32 5.45 32.63
CA LYS A 407 0.42 6.48 33.18
C LYS A 407 1.13 7.41 34.17
N GLY A 408 2.24 6.96 34.75
CA GLY A 408 3.10 7.74 35.65
C GLY A 408 2.54 7.91 37.07
N ASP A 409 1.33 7.41 37.35
CA ASP A 409 0.70 7.43 38.67
C ASP A 409 0.97 6.16 39.49
N GLY A 410 1.78 5.23 38.96
CA GLY A 410 2.07 3.92 39.56
C GLY A 410 0.88 2.96 39.57
N SER A 411 -0.28 3.32 39.00
CA SER A 411 -1.47 2.45 38.95
C SER A 411 -1.33 1.27 37.98
N ASP A 412 -0.39 1.37 37.05
CA ASP A 412 -0.05 0.38 36.04
C ASP A 412 1.05 -0.60 36.48
N LEU A 413 1.58 -0.45 37.69
CA LEU A 413 2.59 -1.33 38.25
C LEU A 413 1.96 -2.61 38.83
N GLU A 414 2.31 -3.77 38.25
CA GLU A 414 1.98 -5.07 38.85
C GLU A 414 2.90 -5.33 40.06
N LEU A 415 2.47 -4.90 41.23
CA LEU A 415 3.17 -5.09 42.51
C LEU A 415 3.01 -6.54 43.00
N GLY A 416 4.13 -7.17 43.34
CA GLY A 416 4.14 -8.48 43.99
C GLY A 416 3.58 -8.45 45.41
N ASN A 417 3.47 -9.64 46.01
CA ASN A 417 3.05 -9.78 47.40
C ASN A 417 4.00 -9.01 48.34
N LEU A 418 3.42 -8.44 49.40
CA LEU A 418 4.18 -7.75 50.44
C LEU A 418 5.06 -8.77 51.18
N SER A 419 6.38 -8.59 51.12
CA SER A 419 7.34 -9.36 51.89
C SER A 419 7.89 -8.50 53.03
N LEU A 420 7.88 -9.06 54.24
CA LEU A 420 8.58 -8.49 55.39
C LEU A 420 9.95 -9.16 55.45
N LEU A 421 11.01 -8.39 55.19
CA LEU A 421 12.38 -8.87 55.22
C LEU A 421 13.02 -8.45 56.54
N SER A 422 13.14 -9.41 57.46
CA SER A 422 13.90 -9.27 58.71
C SER A 422 15.37 -9.58 58.42
N LEU A 423 16.04 -8.68 57.69
CA LEU A 423 17.46 -8.81 57.34
C LEU A 423 18.34 -8.26 58.47
N SER A 424 19.51 -8.89 58.70
CA SER A 424 20.50 -8.34 59.63
C SER A 424 21.15 -7.08 59.03
N GLU A 425 21.63 -6.14 59.86
CA GLU A 425 22.27 -4.90 59.37
C GLU A 425 23.49 -5.17 58.46
N SER A 426 24.12 -6.34 58.57
CA SER A 426 25.22 -6.78 57.69
C SER A 426 24.78 -7.26 56.31
N ASP A 427 23.51 -7.61 56.12
CA ASP A 427 23.00 -8.15 54.85
C ASP A 427 22.51 -7.05 53.89
N VAL A 428 22.42 -5.81 54.35
CA VAL A 428 21.84 -4.67 53.62
C VAL A 428 22.85 -3.55 53.44
N LEU A 429 23.15 -3.21 52.18
CA LEU A 429 24.00 -2.08 51.81
C LEU A 429 23.16 -0.85 51.44
N TYR A 430 23.28 0.22 52.22
CA TYR A 430 22.67 1.51 51.90
C TYR A 430 23.64 2.35 51.06
N LEU A 431 23.25 2.68 49.83
CA LEU A 431 24.03 3.58 48.99
C LEU A 431 23.79 5.04 49.37
N PRO A 432 24.82 5.90 49.34
CA PRO A 432 24.64 7.32 49.57
C PRO A 432 23.80 7.96 48.45
N PRO A 433 23.00 9.00 48.77
CA PRO A 433 22.17 9.72 47.79
C PRO A 433 22.96 10.14 46.55
N GLY A 434 22.44 9.82 45.36
CA GLY A 434 22.94 10.30 44.08
C GLY A 434 24.14 9.52 43.54
N LYS A 435 24.62 8.49 44.27
CA LYS A 435 25.68 7.62 43.79
C LYS A 435 25.09 6.54 42.87
N ARG A 436 25.72 6.35 41.71
CA ARG A 436 25.43 5.23 40.79
C ARG A 436 25.90 3.90 41.37
N LEU A 437 25.18 2.83 41.07
CA LEU A 437 25.57 1.46 41.36
C LEU A 437 26.07 0.79 40.08
N VAL A 438 27.25 0.19 40.15
CA VAL A 438 27.81 -0.66 39.09
C VAL A 438 28.29 -1.95 39.75
N ILE A 439 27.72 -3.08 39.34
CA ILE A 439 28.11 -4.43 39.75
C ILE A 439 28.76 -5.07 38.52
N GLN A 440 29.99 -5.60 38.62
CA GLN A 440 30.71 -6.20 37.47
C GLN A 440 31.70 -7.29 37.90
N GLU A 441 32.55 -7.02 38.89
CA GLU A 441 33.56 -7.96 39.41
C GLU A 441 33.86 -7.66 40.89
N GLN A 442 33.94 -8.72 41.71
CA GLN A 442 34.63 -8.92 43.02
C GLN A 442 34.86 -7.77 44.03
N GLN A 443 34.45 -6.53 43.81
CA GLN A 443 34.62 -5.40 44.73
C GLN A 443 33.55 -5.38 45.84
N GLN A 444 32.49 -6.18 45.72
CA GLN A 444 31.51 -6.39 46.80
C GLN A 444 31.85 -7.53 47.76
N HIS A 445 32.91 -8.32 47.49
CA HIS A 445 33.38 -9.35 48.43
C HIS A 445 33.89 -8.80 49.77
N GLN A 446 33.99 -7.48 49.92
CA GLN A 446 34.36 -6.84 51.18
C GLN A 446 33.17 -6.53 52.11
N GLN A 447 31.90 -6.73 51.69
CA GLN A 447 30.74 -6.34 52.53
C GLN A 447 29.62 -7.38 52.71
N GLY A 448 29.56 -8.49 51.97
CA GLY A 448 28.64 -9.60 52.25
C GLY A 448 27.12 -9.30 52.13
N ALA A 449 26.74 -8.11 51.66
CA ALA A 449 25.34 -7.70 51.57
C ALA A 449 24.62 -8.38 50.39
N SER A 450 23.47 -8.99 50.67
CA SER A 450 22.60 -9.63 49.68
C SER A 450 21.61 -8.66 49.04
N MET A 451 21.34 -7.52 49.70
CA MET A 451 20.41 -6.50 49.23
C MET A 451 21.07 -5.12 49.25
N ILE A 452 20.85 -4.35 48.19
CA ILE A 452 21.37 -2.99 48.01
C ILE A 452 20.18 -2.03 47.90
N LEU A 453 20.15 -0.99 48.73
CA LEU A 453 19.09 0.01 48.76
C LEU A 453 19.58 1.35 48.20
N LEU A 454 18.91 1.84 47.15
CA LEU A 454 19.12 3.15 46.55
C LEU A 454 18.03 4.13 47.04
N PRO A 455 18.39 5.21 47.75
CA PRO A 455 17.42 6.21 48.20
C PRO A 455 17.03 7.18 47.08
N THR A 456 15.79 7.66 47.10
CA THR A 456 15.35 8.80 46.27
C THR A 456 16.17 10.05 46.58
N VAL A 457 16.43 10.90 45.58
CA VAL A 457 17.26 12.11 45.73
C VAL A 457 16.60 13.36 45.17
N ALA A 458 16.92 14.53 45.72
CA ALA A 458 16.30 15.79 45.28
C ALA A 458 16.68 16.24 43.86
N ASN A 459 17.84 15.81 43.35
CA ASN A 459 18.38 16.23 42.06
C ASN A 459 18.08 15.25 40.91
N ALA A 460 17.26 14.24 41.16
CA ALA A 460 16.80 13.27 40.17
C ALA A 460 15.31 13.01 40.39
N ASN A 461 14.65 12.40 39.41
CA ASN A 461 13.24 12.04 39.52
C ASN A 461 12.94 10.63 39.01
N ALA A 462 13.95 9.88 38.56
CA ALA A 462 13.80 8.50 38.13
C ALA A 462 15.08 7.69 38.36
N PHE A 463 14.93 6.36 38.40
CA PHE A 463 16.01 5.40 38.32
C PHE A 463 15.97 4.70 36.96
N ALA A 464 17.13 4.54 36.33
CA ALA A 464 17.32 3.66 35.19
C ALA A 464 18.22 2.49 35.61
N ILE A 465 17.84 1.28 35.22
CA ILE A 465 18.50 0.03 35.58
C ILE A 465 18.73 -0.76 34.30
N LEU A 466 19.95 -1.25 34.11
CA LEU A 466 20.33 -2.08 32.98
C LEU A 466 21.19 -3.26 33.45
N SER A 467 20.87 -4.46 33.00
CA SER A 467 21.65 -5.67 33.27
C SER A 467 21.78 -6.55 32.01
N ASP A 468 22.86 -7.32 31.93
CA ASP A 468 23.05 -8.36 30.91
C ASP A 468 22.28 -9.65 31.19
N ASP A 469 21.67 -9.77 32.36
CA ASP A 469 20.83 -10.89 32.75
C ASP A 469 19.36 -10.50 32.86
N LYS A 470 18.49 -11.50 32.80
CA LYS A 470 17.07 -11.33 33.08
C LYS A 470 16.90 -10.87 34.53
N ILE A 471 16.05 -9.86 34.75
CA ILE A 471 15.67 -9.43 36.10
C ILE A 471 14.39 -10.19 36.52
N GLY A 472 14.37 -10.72 37.75
CA GLY A 472 13.22 -11.42 38.33
C GLY A 472 13.35 -12.95 38.31
N ASP A 473 12.24 -13.64 38.02
CA ASP A 473 12.17 -15.11 38.09
C ASP A 473 13.13 -15.77 37.09
N GLY A 474 14.06 -16.56 37.63
CA GLY A 474 15.11 -17.26 36.88
C GLY A 474 16.37 -16.44 36.59
N GLY A 475 16.43 -15.18 37.06
CA GLY A 475 17.57 -14.29 36.93
C GLY A 475 18.34 -14.08 38.24
N ARG A 476 19.58 -13.56 38.13
CA ARG A 476 20.44 -13.23 39.27
C ARG A 476 19.88 -12.09 40.13
N PHE A 477 19.31 -11.08 39.48
CA PHE A 477 18.89 -9.83 40.13
C PHE A 477 17.37 -9.76 40.29
N GLU A 478 16.89 -9.31 41.45
CA GLU A 478 15.48 -8.98 41.69
C GLU A 478 15.32 -7.54 42.16
N LEU A 479 14.21 -6.91 41.74
CA LEU A 479 13.88 -5.54 42.07
C LEU A 479 12.75 -5.47 43.09
N PHE A 480 12.94 -4.62 44.09
CA PHE A 480 12.00 -4.40 45.18
C PHE A 480 11.77 -2.90 45.40
N LEU A 481 10.53 -2.53 45.75
CA LEU A 481 10.22 -1.24 46.37
C LEU A 481 10.15 -1.45 47.86
N CYS A 482 10.99 -0.74 48.61
CA CYS A 482 11.15 -0.93 50.04
C CYS A 482 10.88 0.36 50.81
N SER A 483 10.24 0.23 51.96
CA SER A 483 10.06 1.29 52.95
C SER A 483 10.55 0.81 54.31
N LYS A 484 11.21 1.71 55.04
CA LYS A 484 11.74 1.40 56.37
C LYS A 484 10.66 1.67 57.41
N ARG A 485 10.20 0.63 58.12
CA ARG A 485 9.29 0.76 59.27
C ARG A 485 9.98 0.27 60.54
N PHE A 486 10.38 1.21 61.39
CA PHE A 486 11.16 0.94 62.60
C PHE A 486 12.48 0.22 62.27
N SER A 487 12.61 -1.05 62.67
CA SER A 487 13.76 -1.95 62.41
C SER A 487 13.58 -2.82 61.17
N ASP A 488 12.36 -2.94 60.64
CA ASP A 488 12.04 -3.92 59.60
C ASP A 488 11.90 -3.25 58.23
N LEU A 489 12.36 -3.96 57.19
CA LEU A 489 12.24 -3.52 55.81
C LEU A 489 11.01 -4.19 55.18
N VAL A 490 10.04 -3.36 54.79
CA VAL A 490 8.84 -3.82 54.10
C VAL A 490 9.06 -3.62 52.61
N CYS A 491 9.08 -4.71 51.85
CA CYS A 491 9.35 -4.67 50.41
C CYS A 491 8.22 -5.27 49.57
N ARG A 492 8.11 -4.82 48.34
CA ARG A 492 7.25 -5.41 47.30
C ARG A 492 8.09 -5.65 46.05
N ALA A 493 8.01 -6.86 45.49
CA ALA A 493 8.70 -7.15 44.23
C ALA A 493 8.09 -6.34 43.08
N ILE A 494 8.94 -5.81 42.20
CA ILE A 494 8.57 -5.02 41.01
C ILE A 494 9.24 -5.54 39.73
N ASN A 495 9.47 -6.85 39.67
CA ASN A 495 10.15 -7.50 38.54
C ASN A 495 9.40 -7.32 37.20
N SER A 496 8.10 -7.04 37.24
CA SER A 496 7.24 -6.79 36.05
C SER A 496 7.63 -5.55 35.25
N ILE A 497 8.37 -4.60 35.84
CA ILE A 497 8.86 -3.38 35.16
C ILE A 497 10.04 -3.71 34.23
N ALA A 498 10.76 -4.80 34.50
CA ALA A 498 11.92 -5.17 33.72
C ALA A 498 11.51 -5.76 32.37
N ILE A 499 12.07 -5.18 31.31
CA ILE A 499 11.75 -5.52 29.93
C ILE A 499 13.00 -5.99 29.17
N PRO A 500 12.86 -6.97 28.26
CA PRO A 500 13.95 -7.41 27.42
C PRO A 500 14.22 -6.40 26.30
N ILE A 501 15.47 -6.04 26.11
CA ILE A 501 15.97 -5.21 25.01
C ILE A 501 17.16 -5.92 24.34
N PRO A 502 17.49 -5.62 23.07
CA PRO A 502 18.60 -6.30 22.41
C PRO A 502 19.94 -5.97 23.09
N ALA A 503 20.79 -6.98 23.25
CA ALA A 503 22.13 -6.76 23.76
C ALA A 503 22.98 -5.96 22.75
N SER A 504 23.90 -5.17 23.28
CA SER A 504 24.80 -4.33 22.50
C SER A 504 26.21 -4.45 23.05
N THR A 505 26.93 -5.46 22.57
CA THR A 505 28.37 -5.64 22.78
C THR A 505 29.13 -5.38 21.49
N GLU A 506 30.46 -5.30 21.55
CA GLU A 506 31.29 -5.16 20.34
C GLU A 506 31.09 -6.32 19.34
N ALA A 507 30.69 -7.50 19.83
CA ALA A 507 30.41 -8.68 19.01
C ALA A 507 29.00 -8.69 18.39
N ASP A 508 28.05 -7.94 18.95
CA ASP A 508 26.69 -7.87 18.42
C ASP A 508 26.65 -6.94 17.20
N ILE A 509 26.34 -7.50 16.04
CA ILE A 509 26.23 -6.76 14.78
C ILE A 509 24.78 -6.31 14.53
N HIS A 510 23.81 -7.14 14.93
CA HIS A 510 22.38 -6.92 14.70
C HIS A 510 21.59 -7.07 16.00
N PRO A 511 20.45 -6.37 16.15
CA PRO A 511 19.62 -6.47 17.35
C PRO A 511 19.04 -7.88 17.56
N PHE A 512 18.90 -8.67 16.50
CA PHE A 512 18.37 -10.04 16.55
C PHE A 512 19.44 -11.13 16.74
N SER A 513 20.64 -10.79 17.25
CA SER A 513 21.75 -11.74 17.43
C SER A 513 21.49 -12.81 18.52
N GLY A 514 20.42 -12.65 19.32
CA GLY A 514 19.93 -13.64 20.28
C GLY A 514 20.22 -13.31 21.74
N ASN A 515 21.26 -12.50 22.01
CA ASN A 515 21.56 -11.99 23.35
C ASN A 515 20.61 -10.84 23.72
N THR A 516 20.21 -10.76 24.98
CA THR A 516 19.26 -9.76 25.47
C THR A 516 19.76 -9.11 26.75
N PHE A 517 19.60 -7.81 26.87
CA PHE A 517 19.71 -7.10 28.14
C PHE A 517 18.33 -6.92 28.77
N SER A 518 18.30 -6.68 30.08
CA SER A 518 17.10 -6.35 30.82
C SER A 518 17.18 -4.89 31.26
N PHE A 519 16.22 -4.08 30.83
CA PHE A 519 16.11 -2.67 31.19
C PHE A 519 14.88 -2.43 32.05
N ALA A 520 15.01 -1.59 33.08
CA ALA A 520 13.88 -1.13 33.88
C ALA A 520 14.06 0.36 34.18
N SER A 521 12.96 1.11 34.14
CA SER A 521 12.93 2.51 34.57
C SER A 521 11.76 2.71 35.52
N ILE A 522 11.97 3.47 36.59
CA ILE A 522 10.93 3.82 37.55
C ILE A 522 11.06 5.28 37.96
N GLU A 523 9.96 6.03 37.90
CA GLU A 523 9.91 7.41 38.36
C GLU A 523 9.65 7.46 39.87
N PHE A 524 10.17 8.48 40.55
CA PHE A 524 10.00 8.61 42.01
C PHE A 524 8.54 8.82 42.39
N GLU A 525 7.73 9.44 41.52
CA GLU A 525 6.28 9.58 41.71
C GLU A 525 5.58 8.20 41.70
N GLU A 526 6.05 7.25 40.90
CA GLU A 526 5.50 5.89 40.80
C GLU A 526 5.87 5.02 42.02
N MET A 527 6.94 5.35 42.73
CA MET A 527 7.35 4.64 43.95
C MET A 527 6.38 4.86 45.12
N GLY A 528 5.52 5.89 45.06
CA GLY A 528 4.52 6.21 46.06
C GLY A 528 5.15 6.51 47.42
N ASN A 529 4.77 5.74 48.45
CA ASN A 529 5.29 5.90 49.82
C ASN A 529 6.55 5.08 50.11
N ASN A 530 7.21 4.53 49.09
CA ASN A 530 8.44 3.75 49.26
C ASN A 530 9.66 4.64 49.03
N ASP A 531 10.55 4.69 50.01
CA ASP A 531 11.70 5.60 50.00
C ASP A 531 12.93 5.00 49.27
N TYR A 532 12.95 3.67 49.09
CA TYR A 532 14.11 2.94 48.58
C TYR A 532 13.77 2.01 47.43
N LEU A 533 14.62 2.00 46.42
CA LEU A 533 14.70 0.94 45.42
C LEU A 533 15.70 -0.12 45.92
N GLY A 534 15.21 -1.33 46.18
CA GLY A 534 16.00 -2.49 46.58
C GLY A 534 16.38 -3.37 45.40
N ILE A 535 17.65 -3.74 45.34
CA ILE A 535 18.20 -4.69 44.37
C ILE A 535 18.78 -5.86 45.16
N MET A 536 18.21 -7.05 44.97
CA MET A 536 18.71 -8.28 45.58
C MET A 536 19.58 -9.05 44.59
N ASP A 537 20.77 -9.43 45.02
CA ASP A 537 21.71 -10.26 44.25
C ASP A 537 21.69 -11.70 44.79
N LYS A 538 21.14 -12.64 44.00
CA LYS A 538 20.97 -14.04 44.42
C LYS A 538 22.23 -14.91 44.24
N ASP A 539 23.13 -14.54 43.33
CA ASP A 539 24.29 -15.37 42.97
C ASP A 539 25.52 -14.51 42.69
N THR A 540 26.51 -14.63 43.55
CA THR A 540 27.75 -13.84 43.49
C THR A 540 28.84 -14.48 42.62
N THR A 541 28.59 -15.63 41.99
CA THR A 541 29.62 -16.41 41.28
C THR A 541 29.72 -16.10 39.77
N ASP A 542 28.63 -15.68 39.15
CA ASP A 542 28.58 -15.36 37.71
C ASP A 542 29.13 -13.96 37.40
N LYS A 543 29.86 -13.84 36.28
CA LYS A 543 30.40 -12.56 35.76
C LYS A 543 29.35 -11.80 34.96
N ARG A 544 28.34 -11.27 35.66
CA ARG A 544 27.23 -10.48 35.09
C ARG A 544 27.27 -9.05 35.62
N PHE A 545 26.82 -8.10 34.82
CA PHE A 545 26.81 -6.69 35.20
C PHE A 545 25.39 -6.16 35.48
N LEU A 546 25.32 -5.21 36.40
CA LEU A 546 24.14 -4.39 36.64
C LEU A 546 24.57 -2.96 36.87
N VAL A 547 23.97 -2.04 36.13
CA VAL A 547 24.14 -0.60 36.29
C VAL A 547 22.80 -0.01 36.71
N ALA A 548 22.78 0.71 37.84
CA ALA A 548 21.64 1.50 38.26
C ALA A 548 22.06 2.94 38.52
N GLU A 549 21.39 3.89 37.87
CA GLU A 549 21.71 5.32 37.95
C GLU A 549 20.45 6.15 38.24
N PRO A 550 20.48 7.06 39.24
CA PRO A 550 19.48 8.09 39.37
C PRO A 550 19.67 9.15 38.28
N PHE A 551 18.61 9.50 37.56
CA PHE A 551 18.66 10.52 36.51
C PHE A 551 17.45 11.46 36.57
N ASP A 552 17.59 12.64 35.97
CA ASP A 552 16.50 13.60 35.80
C ASP A 552 15.92 13.47 34.39
N THR A 553 14.66 13.06 34.29
CA THR A 553 13.93 12.88 33.03
C THR A 553 13.83 14.16 32.22
N ARG A 554 13.84 15.35 32.84
CA ARG A 554 13.80 16.64 32.13
C ARG A 554 15.15 17.00 31.55
N MET A 555 16.22 16.80 32.31
CA MET A 555 17.59 17.08 31.83
C MET A 555 18.03 16.10 30.75
N ASN A 556 17.60 14.84 30.84
CA ASN A 556 17.92 13.80 29.86
C ASN A 556 16.89 13.70 28.73
N ARG A 557 15.90 14.61 28.66
CA ARG A 557 14.95 14.70 27.54
C ARG A 557 15.17 16.00 26.77
N GLN A 558 15.66 15.90 25.55
CA GLN A 558 15.85 17.04 24.64
C GLN A 558 14.78 17.02 23.55
N VAL A 559 14.14 18.17 23.30
CA VAL A 559 13.15 18.32 22.22
C VAL A 559 13.67 19.35 21.21
N ILE A 560 13.77 18.95 19.95
CA ILE A 560 14.37 19.73 18.88
C ILE A 560 13.27 20.29 17.98
N HIS A 561 12.96 21.56 18.16
CA HIS A 561 11.97 22.28 17.36
C HIS A 561 12.63 22.90 16.11
N GLN A 562 13.04 22.07 15.16
CA GLN A 562 13.51 22.50 13.84
C GLN A 562 12.45 22.20 12.78
N SER A 563 12.27 23.08 11.79
CA SER A 563 11.36 22.82 10.66
C SER A 563 11.94 21.78 9.70
N MET A 564 11.09 21.09 8.93
CA MET A 564 11.55 20.16 7.88
C MET A 564 12.49 20.83 6.86
N LEU A 565 12.26 22.11 6.54
CA LEU A 565 13.14 22.86 5.64
C LEU A 565 14.54 23.09 6.25
N SER A 566 14.61 23.43 7.55
CA SER A 566 15.89 23.58 8.27
C SER A 566 16.63 22.25 8.35
N ILE A 567 15.92 21.17 8.69
CA ILE A 567 16.48 19.81 8.72
C ILE A 567 17.02 19.39 7.35
N ALA A 568 16.33 19.77 6.26
CA ALA A 568 16.75 19.44 4.90
C ALA A 568 17.99 20.21 4.43
N LEU A 569 18.25 21.40 4.97
CA LEU A 569 19.38 22.26 4.58
C LEU A 569 20.60 22.09 5.48
N GLU A 570 20.38 21.99 6.80
CA GLU A 570 21.42 22.03 7.83
C GLU A 570 21.64 20.69 8.53
N GLY A 571 20.67 19.77 8.46
CA GLY A 571 20.66 18.55 9.28
C GLY A 571 20.32 18.84 10.75
N VAL A 572 20.28 17.78 11.56
CA VAL A 572 20.10 17.88 13.01
C VAL A 572 21.39 17.48 13.70
N HIS A 573 21.93 18.39 14.51
CA HIS A 573 23.15 18.17 15.30
C HIS A 573 22.81 18.26 16.78
N VAL A 574 23.09 17.20 17.54
CA VAL A 574 22.71 17.08 18.95
C VAL A 574 23.88 16.60 19.78
N LYS A 575 24.10 17.23 20.93
CA LYS A 575 25.04 16.76 21.96
C LYS A 575 24.25 16.40 23.20
N THR A 576 24.33 15.13 23.61
CA THR A 576 23.61 14.62 24.78
C THR A 576 24.37 14.85 26.07
N ASN A 577 23.72 14.62 27.21
CA ASN A 577 24.41 14.44 28.48
C ASN A 577 25.06 13.05 28.55
N SER A 578 25.93 12.82 29.54
CA SER A 578 26.67 11.57 29.76
C SER A 578 25.96 10.54 30.65
N GLY A 579 24.64 10.67 30.85
CA GLY A 579 23.84 9.71 31.63
C GLY A 579 23.55 8.42 30.87
N MET A 580 23.24 7.34 31.60
CA MET A 580 23.00 6.02 31.01
C MET A 580 21.84 6.01 30.00
N PHE A 581 20.79 6.78 30.26
CA PHE A 581 19.60 6.86 29.41
C PHE A 581 19.30 8.31 29.03
N THR A 582 19.16 8.58 27.73
CA THR A 582 18.81 9.90 27.19
C THR A 582 17.74 9.76 26.11
N SER A 583 16.79 10.69 26.06
CA SER A 583 15.77 10.77 25.01
C SER A 583 15.91 12.07 24.21
N VAL A 584 15.99 11.94 22.88
CA VAL A 584 15.99 13.06 21.93
C VAL A 584 14.74 12.95 21.07
N ARG A 585 13.92 14.01 21.02
CA ARG A 585 12.67 14.05 20.25
C ARG A 585 12.72 15.11 19.16
N ILE A 586 12.31 14.76 17.94
CA ILE A 586 12.25 15.65 16.78
C ILE A 586 10.81 15.65 16.24
N PRO A 587 9.94 16.57 16.71
CA PRO A 587 8.52 16.56 16.38
C PRO A 587 8.20 16.70 14.88
N SER A 588 9.08 17.36 14.12
CA SER A 588 8.83 17.63 12.70
C SER A 588 8.99 16.41 11.79
N ILE A 589 9.69 15.35 12.25
CA ILE A 589 9.90 14.14 11.44
C ILE A 589 8.74 13.17 11.70
N GLU A 590 7.73 13.22 10.83
CA GLU A 590 6.55 12.32 10.86
C GLU A 590 6.32 11.57 9.53
N SER A 591 6.83 12.08 8.41
CA SER A 591 6.54 11.56 7.08
C SER A 591 7.45 10.39 6.71
N PRO A 592 6.90 9.23 6.28
CA PRO A 592 7.67 8.08 5.85
C PRO A 592 8.23 8.23 4.42
N ILE A 593 8.13 9.40 3.80
CA ILE A 593 8.66 9.66 2.45
C ILE A 593 10.18 9.80 2.48
N LEU A 594 10.72 10.38 3.55
CA LEU A 594 12.15 10.65 3.69
C LEU A 594 12.85 9.50 4.44
N ALA A 595 14.12 9.30 4.11
CA ALA A 595 15.06 8.46 4.80
C ALA A 595 16.24 9.30 5.29
N TYR A 596 16.96 8.81 6.30
CA TYR A 596 17.98 9.58 6.98
C TYR A 596 19.27 8.78 7.19
N HIS A 597 20.40 9.47 7.16
CA HIS A 597 21.68 8.96 7.62
C HIS A 597 21.94 9.46 9.03
N LEU A 598 22.24 8.52 9.91
CA LEU A 598 22.54 8.79 11.31
C LEU A 598 24.00 8.46 11.58
N LYS A 599 24.74 9.49 11.99
CA LYS A 599 26.11 9.35 12.46
C LYS A 599 26.15 9.60 13.96
N ILE A 600 26.65 8.60 14.69
CA ILE A 600 26.84 8.69 16.13
C ILE A 600 28.33 8.60 16.41
N SER A 601 28.86 9.56 17.13
CA SER A 601 30.27 9.57 17.53
C SER A 601 30.41 9.82 19.02
N ARG A 602 31.36 9.11 19.63
CA ARG A 602 31.74 9.27 21.02
C ARG A 602 33.27 9.20 21.13
N PRO A 603 33.97 10.27 20.74
CA PRO A 603 35.43 10.26 20.70
C PRO A 603 36.01 9.97 22.09
N ASN A 604 37.10 9.19 22.14
CA ASN A 604 37.86 8.87 23.34
C ASN A 604 37.17 7.99 24.41
N CYS A 605 36.09 7.27 24.08
CA CYS A 605 35.52 6.24 24.96
C CYS A 605 35.73 4.83 24.40
N SER A 606 36.44 3.96 25.13
CA SER A 606 36.35 2.52 24.94
C SER A 606 35.18 1.97 25.75
N ALA A 607 34.27 1.22 25.15
CA ALA A 607 33.13 0.63 25.85
C ALA A 607 33.63 -0.34 26.94
N SER A 608 33.30 -0.08 28.21
CA SER A 608 33.73 -0.91 29.34
C SER A 608 32.74 -2.07 29.57
N HIS A 609 31.44 -1.76 29.57
CA HIS A 609 30.38 -2.74 29.83
C HIS A 609 29.54 -3.10 28.61
N PHE A 610 29.10 -2.08 27.86
CA PHE A 610 28.30 -2.27 26.66
C PHE A 610 28.55 -1.13 25.66
N ALA A 611 28.44 -1.44 24.37
CA ALA A 611 28.54 -0.45 23.32
C ALA A 611 27.23 0.37 23.26
N PRO A 612 27.28 1.69 23.02
CA PRO A 612 26.09 2.51 23.00
C PRO A 612 25.12 2.01 21.92
N PHE A 613 23.83 2.07 22.22
CA PHE A 613 22.77 1.61 21.32
C PHE A 613 21.57 2.55 21.39
N LEU A 614 20.75 2.46 20.36
CA LEU A 614 19.68 3.40 20.09
C LEU A 614 18.38 2.66 19.76
N ARG A 615 17.27 3.16 20.27
CA ARG A 615 15.93 2.83 19.80
C ARG A 615 15.33 4.04 19.09
N GLN A 616 14.97 3.83 17.84
CA GLN A 616 14.08 4.69 17.09
C GLN A 616 12.63 4.35 17.48
N SER A 617 11.80 5.36 17.72
CA SER A 617 10.38 5.15 18.02
C SER A 617 9.47 6.25 17.47
N ILE A 618 8.28 5.84 17.02
CA ILE A 618 7.16 6.73 16.67
C ILE A 618 5.93 6.24 17.43
N SER A 619 5.48 7.05 18.40
CA SER A 619 4.41 6.67 19.32
C SER A 619 3.05 6.47 18.65
N THR A 620 2.75 7.21 17.58
CA THR A 620 1.47 7.11 16.85
C THR A 620 1.30 5.78 16.11
N MET A 621 2.38 5.11 15.74
CA MET A 621 2.33 3.84 14.99
C MET A 621 2.80 2.65 15.82
N HIS A 622 3.21 2.88 17.07
CA HIS A 622 4.00 1.94 17.86
C HIS A 622 5.18 1.34 17.06
N GLU A 623 5.74 2.13 16.14
CA GLU A 623 6.96 1.73 15.44
C GLU A 623 8.11 1.84 16.43
N SER A 624 8.88 0.76 16.55
CA SER A 624 10.10 0.71 17.33
C SER A 624 11.14 -0.11 16.59
N LYS A 625 12.36 0.40 16.53
CA LYS A 625 13.49 -0.24 15.86
C LYS A 625 14.77 0.01 16.66
N PHE A 626 15.56 -1.04 16.85
CA PHE A 626 16.80 -0.98 17.63
C PHE A 626 18.01 -1.03 16.72
N TYR A 627 19.02 -0.25 17.09
CA TYR A 627 20.32 -0.17 16.45
C TYR A 627 21.38 -0.43 17.53
N VAL A 628 22.19 -1.47 17.34
CA VAL A 628 23.16 -1.95 18.34
C VAL A 628 24.58 -1.62 17.91
N ASN A 629 25.48 -1.58 18.89
CA ASN A 629 26.92 -1.41 18.69
C ASN A 629 27.24 -0.15 17.85
N LEU A 630 26.80 1.00 18.33
CA LEU A 630 26.98 2.31 17.70
C LEU A 630 28.30 2.95 18.19
N ALA A 631 28.73 4.02 17.51
CA ALA A 631 29.88 4.86 17.89
C ALA A 631 31.30 4.25 17.78
N GLY A 632 31.50 3.17 17.01
CA GLY A 632 32.85 2.67 16.70
C GLY A 632 33.54 3.49 15.60
N ASP A 633 34.83 3.79 15.76
CA ASP A 633 35.65 4.65 14.85
C ASP A 633 35.73 4.17 13.39
N HIS A 634 35.33 2.92 13.10
CA HIS A 634 35.38 2.29 11.78
C HIS A 634 34.00 2.00 11.17
N LYS A 635 32.90 2.46 11.77
CA LYS A 635 31.56 2.15 11.28
C LYS A 635 31.01 3.21 10.33
N GLU A 636 30.42 2.72 9.25
CA GLU A 636 29.67 3.50 8.25
C GLU A 636 28.44 4.15 8.89
N GLU A 637 27.89 5.15 8.20
CA GLU A 637 26.66 5.84 8.61
C GLU A 637 25.50 4.84 8.74
N THR A 638 24.69 4.98 9.78
CA THR A 638 23.55 4.08 10.02
C THR A 638 22.32 4.59 9.28
N GLU A 639 21.71 3.72 8.47
CA GLU A 639 20.49 4.04 7.74
C GLU A 639 19.25 4.03 8.66
N VAL A 640 18.52 5.15 8.66
CA VAL A 640 17.33 5.38 9.47
C VAL A 640 16.12 5.60 8.58
N SER A 641 15.22 4.62 8.59
CA SER A 641 13.95 4.64 7.89
C SER A 641 12.80 4.63 8.91
N ILE A 642 11.79 5.48 8.68
CA ILE A 642 10.64 5.62 9.58
C ILE A 642 9.33 5.21 8.89
N HIS A 643 8.40 4.71 9.69
CA HIS A 643 7.00 4.46 9.37
C HIS A 643 6.13 5.37 10.23
N GLY A 644 5.51 6.35 9.58
CA GLY A 644 4.78 7.41 10.27
C GLY A 644 3.48 7.74 9.56
N ARG A 645 3.09 9.01 9.59
CA ARG A 645 1.79 9.42 9.06
C ARG A 645 1.74 9.27 7.55
N THR A 646 0.71 8.57 7.09
CA THR A 646 0.55 8.23 5.67
C THR A 646 -0.29 9.30 4.98
N ALA A 647 -0.06 9.49 3.68
CA ALA A 647 -0.97 10.25 2.85
C ALA A 647 -2.39 9.67 2.92
N PHE A 648 -3.42 10.51 2.77
CA PHE A 648 -4.84 10.14 2.75
C PHE A 648 -5.39 9.52 4.06
N ALA A 649 -4.60 9.47 5.13
CA ALA A 649 -5.08 9.06 6.45
C ALA A 649 -5.62 10.26 7.24
N SER A 650 -6.77 10.08 7.89
CA SER A 650 -7.39 11.10 8.74
C SER A 650 -6.47 11.54 9.88
N ILE A 651 -6.41 12.85 10.14
CA ILE A 651 -5.64 13.45 11.24
C ILE A 651 -6.24 13.02 12.58
N MET A 652 -5.58 12.10 13.29
CA MET A 652 -5.85 11.87 14.71
C MET A 652 -5.15 12.95 15.52
N ASN A 653 -5.91 13.70 16.32
CA ASN A 653 -5.38 14.75 17.20
C ASN A 653 -4.71 14.13 18.43
N TYR A 654 -3.44 13.73 18.28
CA TYR A 654 -2.58 13.40 19.41
C TYR A 654 -2.17 14.66 20.18
N PRO A 655 -1.95 14.59 21.50
CA PRO A 655 -1.30 15.65 22.25
C PRO A 655 0.04 15.99 21.57
N ARG A 656 0.34 17.30 21.37
CA ARG A 656 1.57 17.75 20.67
C ARG A 656 2.85 17.12 21.22
N ASP A 657 2.86 16.71 22.48
CA ASP A 657 4.01 16.10 23.17
C ASP A 657 4.29 14.64 22.76
N GLN A 658 3.38 14.01 22.01
CA GLN A 658 3.47 12.63 21.51
C GLN A 658 3.71 12.53 19.99
N ASN A 659 4.02 13.65 19.33
CA ASN A 659 4.22 13.71 17.88
C ASN A 659 5.69 13.67 17.44
N GLY A 660 5.95 13.08 16.27
CA GLY A 660 7.29 12.95 15.65
C GLY A 660 8.22 11.87 16.21
N LEU A 661 9.40 11.80 15.58
CA LEU A 661 10.48 10.85 15.83
C LEU A 661 11.09 11.00 17.23
N SER A 662 11.27 9.89 17.93
CA SER A 662 11.94 9.84 19.23
C SER A 662 13.07 8.82 19.23
N PHE A 663 14.25 9.29 19.62
CA PHE A 663 15.46 8.52 19.82
C PHE A 663 15.69 8.30 21.31
N GLN A 664 15.67 7.05 21.74
CA GLN A 664 16.06 6.64 23.08
C GLN A 664 17.45 6.01 23.01
N ILE A 665 18.38 6.57 23.76
CA ILE A 665 19.81 6.24 23.68
C ILE A 665 20.21 5.63 25.02
N TRP A 666 20.89 4.49 24.95
CA TRP A 666 21.57 3.87 26.07
C TRP A 666 23.07 3.92 25.83
N MET A 667 23.81 4.40 26.81
CA MET A 667 25.26 4.50 26.73
C MET A 667 25.91 4.19 28.08
N ASP A 668 27.12 3.66 28.04
CA ASP A 668 27.88 3.36 29.25
C ASP A 668 28.22 4.67 29.99
N PRO A 669 27.70 4.90 31.21
CA PRO A 669 27.93 6.14 31.96
C PRO A 669 29.33 6.20 32.58
N THR A 670 30.12 5.12 32.55
CA THR A 670 31.50 5.13 33.08
C THR A 670 32.41 6.09 32.31
N CYS A 671 32.13 6.33 31.03
CA CYS A 671 32.78 7.37 30.26
C CYS A 671 32.03 8.71 30.42
N ALA A 672 32.76 9.77 30.76
CA ALA A 672 32.17 11.10 31.01
C ALA A 672 31.87 11.90 29.73
N GLU A 673 32.35 11.45 28.56
CA GLU A 673 32.18 12.16 27.30
C GLU A 673 30.73 12.07 26.78
N PRO A 674 30.17 13.20 26.27
CA PRO A 674 28.84 13.25 25.69
C PRO A 674 28.76 12.54 24.34
N LEU A 675 27.59 12.04 23.98
CA LEU A 675 27.33 11.49 22.65
C LEU A 675 27.03 12.64 21.67
N GLN A 676 27.62 12.58 20.48
CA GLN A 676 27.29 13.48 19.38
C GLN A 676 26.47 12.71 18.34
N LEU A 677 25.31 13.27 18.00
CA LEU A 677 24.35 12.71 17.05
C LEU A 677 24.15 13.69 15.91
N ASP A 678 24.49 13.25 14.70
CA ASP A 678 24.30 13.99 13.46
C ASP A 678 23.31 13.23 12.56
N LEU A 679 22.17 13.85 12.27
CA LEU A 679 21.13 13.29 11.40
C LEU A 679 21.02 14.13 10.13
N SER A 680 21.14 13.49 8.97
CA SER A 680 21.02 14.14 7.66
C SER A 680 20.03 13.38 6.75
N ILE A 681 19.46 14.05 5.76
CA ILE A 681 18.51 13.41 4.82
C ILE A 681 19.29 12.62 3.77
N ASP A 682 18.93 11.34 3.62
CA ASP A 682 19.35 10.53 2.48
C ASP A 682 18.44 10.80 1.28
N TRP A 683 18.78 11.80 0.45
CA TRP A 683 18.01 12.12 -0.74
C TRP A 683 17.94 10.97 -1.74
N TYR A 684 18.99 10.16 -1.83
CA TYR A 684 19.05 9.04 -2.77
C TYR A 684 18.13 7.92 -2.30
N GLY A 685 18.25 7.46 -1.04
CA GLY A 685 17.37 6.48 -0.43
C GLY A 685 15.90 6.94 -0.35
N SER A 686 15.66 8.24 -0.17
CA SER A 686 14.31 8.81 -0.18
C SER A 686 13.62 8.73 -1.54
N ALA A 687 14.37 8.70 -2.66
CA ALA A 687 13.79 8.65 -4.01
C ALA A 687 12.98 7.38 -4.26
N GLY A 688 13.48 6.21 -3.83
CA GLY A 688 12.77 4.94 -3.94
C GLY A 688 11.49 4.92 -3.10
N ARG A 689 11.55 5.44 -1.87
CA ARG A 689 10.40 5.56 -0.97
C ARG A 689 9.31 6.48 -1.53
N LEU A 690 9.71 7.57 -2.19
CA LEU A 690 8.81 8.51 -2.85
C LEU A 690 8.08 7.87 -4.04
N GLY A 691 8.81 7.15 -4.89
CA GLY A 691 8.27 6.50 -6.09
C GLY A 691 7.27 5.40 -5.76
N PHE A 692 7.58 4.55 -4.77
CA PHE A 692 6.69 3.47 -4.33
C PHE A 692 5.34 3.99 -3.81
N ARG A 693 5.34 5.06 -3.00
CA ARG A 693 4.12 5.62 -2.40
C ARG A 693 3.26 6.44 -3.35
N ASN A 694 3.85 7.04 -4.39
CA ASN A 694 3.15 7.92 -5.31
C ASN A 694 3.05 7.36 -6.75
N GLY A 695 3.28 6.06 -6.97
CA GLY A 695 3.35 5.48 -8.31
C GLY A 695 2.09 5.70 -9.17
N ILE A 696 0.89 5.67 -8.56
CA ILE A 696 -0.40 5.92 -9.24
C ILE A 696 -0.50 7.33 -9.83
N MET A 697 0.20 8.29 -9.24
CA MET A 697 0.28 9.66 -9.72
C MET A 697 0.85 9.71 -11.13
N LEU A 698 1.85 8.88 -11.44
CA LEU A 698 2.49 8.84 -12.77
C LEU A 698 1.53 8.35 -13.86
N ALA A 699 0.73 7.32 -13.57
CA ALA A 699 -0.28 6.81 -14.51
C ALA A 699 -1.38 7.85 -14.77
N THR A 700 -1.87 8.48 -13.69
CA THR A 700 -2.97 9.46 -13.75
C THR A 700 -2.55 10.74 -14.46
N PHE A 701 -1.38 11.31 -14.14
CA PHE A 701 -0.86 12.49 -14.82
C PHE A 701 -0.50 12.19 -16.28
N SER A 702 0.01 10.99 -16.61
CA SER A 702 0.24 10.61 -18.01
C SER A 702 -1.05 10.63 -18.83
N PHE A 703 -2.15 10.10 -18.28
CA PHE A 703 -3.47 10.19 -18.90
C PHE A 703 -3.92 11.65 -19.09
N ILE A 704 -3.82 12.48 -18.04
CA ILE A 704 -4.19 13.91 -18.10
C ILE A 704 -3.39 14.65 -19.19
N VAL A 705 -2.08 14.42 -19.28
CA VAL A 705 -1.24 15.05 -20.31
C VAL A 705 -1.68 14.64 -21.72
N VAL A 706 -1.95 13.35 -21.96
CA VAL A 706 -2.44 12.89 -23.27
C VAL A 706 -3.80 13.50 -23.61
N VAL A 707 -4.72 13.62 -22.65
CA VAL A 707 -6.02 14.29 -22.83
C VAL A 707 -5.85 15.78 -23.16
N LEU A 708 -4.94 16.48 -22.48
CA LEU A 708 -4.65 17.89 -22.76
C LEU A 708 -4.08 18.08 -24.18
N VAL A 709 -3.16 17.20 -24.60
CA VAL A 709 -2.63 17.21 -25.97
C VAL A 709 -3.76 16.95 -26.96
N PHE A 710 -4.57 15.92 -26.73
CA PHE A 710 -5.72 15.59 -27.58
C PHE A 710 -6.70 16.77 -27.74
N ALA A 711 -7.06 17.42 -26.62
CA ALA A 711 -7.91 18.61 -26.64
C ALA A 711 -7.30 19.76 -27.44
N SER A 712 -5.98 19.99 -27.32
CA SER A 712 -5.28 21.02 -28.11
C SER A 712 -5.27 20.70 -29.61
N GLN A 713 -5.13 19.44 -29.99
CA GLN A 713 -5.15 19.02 -31.40
C GLN A 713 -6.55 19.19 -32.01
N ILE A 714 -7.61 18.86 -31.26
CA ILE A 714 -9.01 19.10 -31.68
C ILE A 714 -9.26 20.59 -31.86
N LYS A 715 -8.83 21.43 -30.91
CA LYS A 715 -8.97 22.88 -31.02
C LYS A 715 -8.30 23.42 -32.29
N CYS A 716 -7.06 23.01 -32.55
CA CYS A 716 -6.33 23.39 -33.76
C CYS A 716 -7.06 22.93 -35.04
N TYR A 717 -7.64 21.73 -35.02
CA TYR A 717 -8.39 21.19 -36.15
C TYR A 717 -9.69 21.95 -36.43
N ASN A 718 -10.43 22.34 -35.39
CA ASN A 718 -11.62 23.17 -35.53
C ASN A 718 -11.27 24.54 -36.13
N ASP A 719 -10.21 25.18 -35.62
CA ASP A 719 -9.79 26.52 -36.05
C ASP A 719 -9.19 26.53 -37.47
N SER A 720 -8.26 25.61 -37.76
CA SER A 720 -7.43 25.65 -38.98
C SER A 720 -7.82 24.64 -40.05
N GLY A 721 -8.57 23.60 -39.70
CA GLY A 721 -8.84 22.45 -40.56
C GLY A 721 -7.67 21.48 -40.74
N VAL A 722 -6.54 21.71 -40.08
CA VAL A 722 -5.37 20.81 -40.05
C VAL A 722 -5.30 20.16 -38.68
N TYR A 723 -5.17 18.83 -38.63
CA TYR A 723 -5.00 18.11 -37.38
C TYR A 723 -3.50 17.91 -37.14
N PRO A 724 -2.90 18.62 -36.17
CA PRO A 724 -1.46 18.60 -35.95
C PRO A 724 -0.98 17.23 -35.50
N HIS A 725 0.27 16.90 -35.82
CA HIS A 725 0.95 15.71 -35.30
C HIS A 725 1.00 15.75 -33.77
N PHE A 726 1.07 14.60 -33.09
CA PHE A 726 1.09 14.54 -31.63
C PHE A 726 2.20 15.41 -31.02
N GLY A 727 3.44 15.30 -31.52
CA GLY A 727 4.55 16.16 -31.09
C GLY A 727 4.33 17.68 -31.30
N GLN A 728 3.52 18.07 -32.30
CA GLN A 728 3.15 19.48 -32.52
C GLN A 728 2.10 19.95 -31.49
N GLY A 729 1.12 19.11 -31.17
CA GLY A 729 0.16 19.36 -30.09
C GLY A 729 0.84 19.41 -28.71
N LEU A 730 1.80 18.52 -28.48
CA LEU A 730 2.64 18.53 -27.28
C LEU A 730 3.43 19.83 -27.16
N SER A 731 4.07 20.29 -28.24
CA SER A 731 4.77 21.58 -28.26
C SER A 731 3.87 22.76 -27.90
N PHE A 732 2.61 22.76 -28.35
CA PHE A 732 1.63 23.77 -27.94
C PHE A 732 1.29 23.68 -26.45
N CYS A 733 1.08 22.45 -25.95
CA CYS A 733 0.80 22.23 -24.53
C CYS A 733 1.95 22.68 -23.64
N LEU A 734 3.21 22.40 -24.00
CA LEU A 734 4.39 22.88 -23.28
C LEU A 734 4.44 24.41 -23.17
N GLN A 735 3.99 25.13 -24.20
CA GLN A 735 4.03 26.59 -24.24
C GLN A 735 2.90 27.28 -23.49
N ARG A 736 1.68 26.71 -23.57
CA ARG A 736 0.47 27.41 -23.13
C ARG A 736 -0.26 26.71 -22.00
N SER A 737 -0.48 25.42 -22.12
CA SER A 737 -1.31 24.66 -21.17
C SER A 737 -0.53 24.27 -19.91
N LEU A 738 0.71 23.79 -20.08
CA LEU A 738 1.52 23.28 -18.97
C LEU A 738 1.82 24.33 -17.91
N PRO A 739 2.21 25.59 -18.23
CA PRO A 739 2.44 26.60 -17.19
C PRO A 739 1.19 26.88 -16.34
N ILE A 740 0.00 26.84 -16.95
CA ILE A 740 -1.28 27.03 -16.25
C ILE A 740 -1.57 25.83 -15.35
N VAL A 741 -1.42 24.61 -15.86
CA VAL A 741 -1.63 23.38 -15.09
C VAL A 741 -0.65 23.31 -13.92
N MET A 742 0.63 23.62 -14.14
CA MET A 742 1.65 23.68 -13.09
C MET A 742 1.27 24.69 -12.00
N LEU A 743 0.84 25.90 -12.37
CA LEU A 743 0.37 26.89 -11.40
C LEU A 743 -0.83 26.39 -10.59
N LEU A 744 -1.81 25.78 -11.25
CA LEU A 744 -2.99 25.21 -10.57
C LEU A 744 -2.62 24.07 -9.62
N VAL A 745 -1.74 23.17 -10.05
CA VAL A 745 -1.24 22.06 -9.21
C VAL A 745 -0.47 22.60 -8.01
N THR A 746 0.38 23.63 -8.19
CA THR A 746 1.08 24.28 -7.08
C THR A 746 0.10 24.89 -6.08
N ILE A 747 -0.91 25.63 -6.55
CA ILE A 747 -1.92 26.24 -5.68
C ILE A 747 -2.69 25.16 -4.93
N CYS A 748 -3.14 24.09 -5.61
CA CYS A 748 -3.85 22.99 -4.97
C CYS A 748 -2.99 22.29 -3.91
N SER A 749 -1.70 22.07 -4.20
CA SER A 749 -0.74 21.45 -3.29
C SER A 749 -0.52 22.31 -2.03
N ILE A 750 -0.39 23.63 -2.18
CA ILE A 750 -0.25 24.55 -1.03
C ILE A 750 -1.56 24.65 -0.23
N VAL A 751 -2.71 24.72 -0.90
CA VAL A 751 -4.03 24.77 -0.24
C VAL A 751 -4.29 23.49 0.55
N GLN A 752 -3.94 22.34 0.01
CA GLN A 752 -4.02 21.06 0.70
C GLN A 752 -3.25 21.05 2.03
N CYS A 753 -2.07 21.67 2.08
CA CYS A 753 -1.25 21.73 3.28
C CYS A 753 -1.77 22.74 4.34
N THR A 754 -2.57 23.72 3.93
CA THR A 754 -3.05 24.82 4.81
C THR A 754 -4.47 24.61 5.32
N SER A 755 -5.27 23.81 4.61
CA SER A 755 -6.67 23.54 4.97
C SER A 755 -6.77 22.42 6.01
N SER A 756 -6.67 22.79 7.28
CA SER A 756 -6.92 21.91 8.44
C SER A 756 -8.41 21.78 8.79
N SER A 757 -9.31 22.27 7.94
CA SER A 757 -10.75 22.40 8.22
C SER A 757 -11.60 21.75 7.13
N ASP A 758 -12.63 21.01 7.56
CA ASP A 758 -13.72 20.42 6.76
C ASP A 758 -14.42 21.48 5.88
N THR A 759 -13.76 21.90 4.80
CA THR A 759 -14.31 22.89 3.89
C THR A 759 -15.05 22.16 2.78
N VAL A 760 -16.37 22.14 2.93
CA VAL A 760 -17.33 21.53 2.00
C VAL A 760 -17.21 22.18 0.62
N TRP A 761 -16.74 21.41 -0.38
CA TRP A 761 -16.79 21.81 -1.78
C TRP A 761 -17.96 21.09 -2.48
N LEU A 762 -18.93 21.86 -2.99
CA LEU A 762 -20.01 21.40 -3.88
C LEU A 762 -20.84 20.17 -3.41
N ASN A 763 -21.62 20.25 -2.31
CA ASN A 763 -22.60 19.23 -1.87
C ASN A 763 -22.10 17.76 -1.73
N SER A 764 -20.82 17.48 -2.00
CA SER A 764 -20.11 16.23 -1.80
C SER A 764 -19.10 16.41 -0.67
N LYS A 765 -19.08 15.48 0.30
CA LYS A 765 -18.11 15.47 1.41
C LYS A 765 -16.72 15.03 0.90
N ILE A 766 -16.08 15.81 0.02
CA ILE A 766 -14.69 15.55 -0.39
C ILE A 766 -13.81 16.35 0.56
N LEU A 767 -12.99 15.65 1.35
CA LEU A 767 -12.06 16.28 2.29
C LEU A 767 -10.75 16.62 1.55
N TRP A 768 -10.08 17.72 1.91
CA TRP A 768 -8.84 18.14 1.23
C TRP A 768 -7.69 17.12 1.34
N GLN A 769 -7.74 16.26 2.35
CA GLN A 769 -6.81 15.14 2.49
C GLN A 769 -6.99 14.05 1.42
N ASP A 770 -8.14 14.02 0.72
CA ASP A 770 -8.45 13.04 -0.32
C ASP A 770 -8.06 13.52 -1.73
N ILE A 771 -7.50 14.73 -1.83
CA ILE A 771 -7.17 15.38 -3.11
C ILE A 771 -5.67 15.21 -3.41
N LEU A 772 -5.30 15.10 -4.69
CA LEU A 772 -3.92 15.13 -5.18
C LEU A 772 -3.00 14.05 -4.55
N THR A 773 -2.07 14.43 -3.66
CA THR A 773 -1.11 13.53 -3.00
C THR A 773 -1.45 13.21 -1.54
N GLY A 774 -2.53 13.75 -1.00
CA GLY A 774 -3.00 13.46 0.36
C GLY A 774 -2.05 13.85 1.49
N ASN A 775 -1.00 14.63 1.22
CA ASN A 775 0.02 14.97 2.19
C ASN A 775 -0.29 16.31 2.86
N THR A 776 -0.21 16.35 4.20
CA THR A 776 -0.56 17.51 5.02
C THR A 776 0.64 18.37 5.41
N ASP A 777 1.87 17.90 5.20
CA ASP A 777 3.07 18.65 5.56
C ASP A 777 3.45 19.67 4.46
N PRO A 778 3.51 20.99 4.78
CA PRO A 778 3.87 22.04 3.84
C PRO A 778 5.19 21.85 3.10
N PHE A 779 6.14 21.09 3.65
CA PHE A 779 7.43 20.85 3.00
C PHE A 779 7.30 20.13 1.65
N PHE A 780 6.29 19.28 1.47
CA PHE A 780 6.17 18.38 0.32
C PHE A 780 5.34 18.95 -0.85
N TRP A 781 5.07 20.26 -0.86
CA TRP A 781 4.26 20.92 -1.89
C TRP A 781 4.77 20.68 -3.33
N TRP A 782 6.07 20.37 -3.49
CA TRP A 782 6.75 20.17 -4.76
C TRP A 782 6.60 18.76 -5.36
N ILE A 783 6.18 17.75 -4.58
CA ILE A 783 6.06 16.35 -5.07
C ILE A 783 5.15 16.25 -6.31
N PRO A 784 3.91 16.79 -6.30
CA PRO A 784 3.02 16.69 -7.45
C PRO A 784 3.60 17.34 -8.71
N LEU A 785 4.39 18.40 -8.55
CA LEU A 785 5.02 19.11 -9.66
C LEU A 785 6.09 18.24 -10.31
N ILE A 786 6.99 17.65 -9.52
CA ILE A 786 8.00 16.71 -10.03
C ILE A 786 7.31 15.51 -10.69
N GLY A 787 6.25 14.98 -10.08
CA GLY A 787 5.42 13.93 -10.65
C GLY A 787 4.87 14.26 -12.03
N LEU A 788 4.35 15.49 -12.22
CA LEU A 788 3.84 15.96 -13.50
C LEU A 788 4.97 16.10 -14.55
N TRP A 789 6.15 16.58 -14.15
CA TRP A 789 7.33 16.68 -15.02
C TRP A 789 7.82 15.30 -15.49
N ILE A 790 7.91 14.32 -14.59
CA ILE A 790 8.29 12.94 -14.93
C ILE A 790 7.23 12.32 -15.86
N SER A 791 5.95 12.49 -15.54
CA SER A 791 4.84 11.97 -16.36
C SER A 791 4.84 12.54 -17.77
N LEU A 792 5.17 13.83 -17.92
CA LEU A 792 5.31 14.48 -19.22
C LEU A 792 6.43 13.85 -20.05
N GLY A 793 7.59 13.55 -19.45
CA GLY A 793 8.67 12.86 -20.16
C GLY A 793 8.36 11.38 -20.45
N ILE A 794 7.60 10.68 -19.59
CA ILE A 794 7.03 9.35 -19.88
C ILE A 794 6.12 9.43 -21.12
N VAL A 795 5.24 10.42 -21.20
CA VAL A 795 4.37 10.60 -22.38
C VAL A 795 5.19 10.92 -23.64
N CYS A 796 6.27 11.69 -23.53
CA CYS A 796 7.18 11.94 -24.64
C CYS A 796 7.87 10.65 -25.11
N LEU A 797 8.37 9.84 -24.18
CA LEU A 797 8.99 8.55 -24.46
C LEU A 797 7.98 7.59 -25.10
N LEU A 798 6.79 7.48 -24.52
CA LEU A 798 5.69 6.66 -25.00
C LEU A 798 5.30 7.05 -26.44
N TRP A 799 5.18 8.35 -26.72
CA TRP A 799 4.93 8.85 -28.07
C TRP A 799 5.98 8.34 -29.07
N LEU A 800 7.27 8.50 -28.76
CA LEU A 800 8.36 8.06 -29.64
C LEU A 800 8.40 6.53 -29.81
N MET A 801 8.15 5.77 -28.73
CA MET A 801 8.12 4.31 -28.76
C MET A 801 6.95 3.79 -29.62
N VAL A 802 5.74 4.31 -29.41
CA VAL A 802 4.56 3.91 -30.18
C VAL A 802 4.70 4.32 -31.65
N GLU A 803 5.22 5.52 -31.93
CA GLU A 803 5.48 5.94 -33.30
C GLU A 803 6.56 5.09 -33.98
N GLY A 804 7.65 4.78 -33.27
CA GLY A 804 8.73 3.93 -33.75
C GLY A 804 8.26 2.50 -34.06
N THR A 805 7.47 1.90 -33.17
CA THR A 805 6.90 0.56 -33.36
C THR A 805 5.92 0.51 -34.54
N LEU A 806 5.03 1.51 -34.70
CA LEU A 806 4.15 1.58 -35.87
C LEU A 806 4.91 1.71 -37.18
N ARG A 807 5.99 2.52 -37.22
CA ARG A 807 6.86 2.65 -38.40
C ARG A 807 7.60 1.36 -38.71
N LEU A 808 8.08 0.64 -37.68
CA LEU A 808 8.71 -0.67 -37.81
C LEU A 808 7.72 -1.69 -38.41
N PHE A 809 6.50 -1.79 -37.86
CA PHE A 809 5.46 -2.67 -38.41
C PHE A 809 5.10 -2.32 -39.86
N ALA A 810 4.93 -1.03 -40.18
CA ALA A 810 4.69 -0.59 -41.55
C ALA A 810 5.84 -0.98 -42.50
N CYS A 811 7.09 -0.82 -42.08
CA CYS A 811 8.27 -1.23 -42.83
C CYS A 811 8.31 -2.75 -43.05
N LEU A 812 8.10 -3.55 -42.01
CA LEU A 812 8.05 -5.01 -42.10
C LEU A 812 6.97 -5.48 -43.08
N THR A 813 5.80 -4.85 -43.07
CA THR A 813 4.71 -5.20 -43.98
C THR A 813 4.98 -4.82 -45.43
N GLU A 814 5.77 -3.76 -45.68
CA GLU A 814 6.27 -3.40 -47.01
C GLU A 814 7.36 -4.38 -47.49
N CYS A 815 8.34 -4.68 -46.63
CA CYS A 815 9.52 -5.48 -46.98
C CYS A 815 9.22 -6.97 -47.18
N CYS A 816 8.38 -7.56 -46.33
CA CYS A 816 8.15 -9.00 -46.38
C CYS A 816 7.05 -9.40 -47.38
N SER A 817 6.41 -8.44 -48.07
CA SER A 817 5.20 -8.67 -48.88
C SER A 817 4.17 -9.58 -48.19
N LEU A 818 4.17 -9.55 -46.85
CA LEU A 818 3.34 -10.42 -46.04
C LEU A 818 1.90 -9.97 -46.29
N ASN A 819 1.16 -10.80 -47.03
CA ASN A 819 -0.30 -10.78 -47.06
C ASN A 819 -0.85 -11.24 -45.69
N LEU A 820 -0.35 -10.66 -44.60
CA LEU A 820 -0.73 -10.92 -43.21
C LEU A 820 -2.12 -10.35 -42.88
N TRP A 821 -2.74 -9.64 -43.82
CA TRP A 821 -4.00 -8.97 -43.56
C TRP A 821 -5.15 -9.55 -44.36
N PRO A 822 -6.29 -9.82 -43.70
CA PRO A 822 -7.45 -10.39 -44.35
C PRO A 822 -7.87 -9.46 -45.49
N ILE A 823 -7.76 -10.00 -46.70
CA ILE A 823 -8.25 -9.41 -47.93
C ILE A 823 -9.69 -8.98 -47.66
N SER A 824 -9.96 -7.68 -47.75
CA SER A 824 -11.32 -7.18 -47.89
C SER A 824 -11.97 -8.03 -48.98
N ARG A 825 -12.94 -8.90 -48.65
CA ARG A 825 -13.68 -9.68 -49.66
C ARG A 825 -14.14 -8.68 -50.71
N GLN A 826 -13.58 -8.79 -51.92
CA GLN A 826 -13.70 -7.78 -52.98
C GLN A 826 -15.14 -7.62 -53.52
N GLN A 827 -16.11 -8.31 -52.92
CA GLN A 827 -17.43 -8.57 -53.48
C GLN A 827 -18.59 -8.29 -52.49
N GLU A 828 -18.36 -7.61 -51.36
CA GLU A 828 -19.43 -7.23 -50.43
C GLU A 828 -19.99 -5.83 -50.72
N THR A 829 -21.33 -5.70 -50.73
CA THR A 829 -22.02 -4.41 -50.84
C THR A 829 -21.90 -3.58 -49.55
N ARG A 830 -22.02 -2.25 -49.65
CA ARG A 830 -21.96 -1.33 -48.49
C ARG A 830 -23.02 -1.66 -47.43
N TYR A 831 -24.20 -2.11 -47.86
CA TYR A 831 -25.28 -2.55 -46.98
C TYR A 831 -24.90 -3.81 -46.20
N GLN A 832 -24.40 -4.85 -46.88
CA GLN A 832 -23.94 -6.09 -46.25
C GLN A 832 -22.78 -5.86 -45.26
N GLN A 833 -21.89 -4.91 -45.55
CA GLN A 833 -20.81 -4.53 -44.64
C GLN A 833 -21.32 -3.86 -43.37
N ILE A 834 -22.29 -2.94 -43.49
CA ILE A 834 -22.91 -2.28 -42.32
C ILE A 834 -23.69 -3.32 -41.52
N GLN A 835 -24.50 -4.15 -42.18
CA GLN A 835 -25.30 -5.19 -41.54
C GLN A 835 -24.43 -6.19 -40.77
N ARG A 836 -23.35 -6.72 -41.38
CA ARG A 836 -22.43 -7.64 -40.69
C ARG A 836 -21.80 -6.97 -39.46
N ARG A 837 -21.38 -5.72 -39.57
CA ARG A 837 -20.73 -4.98 -38.48
C ARG A 837 -21.69 -4.71 -37.34
N THR A 838 -22.90 -4.23 -37.63
CA THR A 838 -23.95 -4.02 -36.63
C THR A 838 -24.29 -5.33 -35.94
N ILE A 839 -24.40 -6.44 -36.67
CA ILE A 839 -24.63 -7.77 -36.08
C ILE A 839 -23.45 -8.17 -35.18
N THR A 840 -22.19 -8.02 -35.63
CA THR A 840 -21.02 -8.36 -34.80
C THR A 840 -20.91 -7.49 -33.55
N THR A 841 -21.21 -6.19 -33.65
CA THR A 841 -21.21 -5.28 -32.49
C THR A 841 -22.34 -5.63 -31.52
N CYS A 842 -23.54 -5.97 -32.02
CA CYS A 842 -24.64 -6.45 -31.17
C CYS A 842 -24.32 -7.78 -30.47
N ILE A 843 -23.71 -8.74 -31.19
CA ILE A 843 -23.24 -10.00 -30.60
C ILE A 843 -22.19 -9.72 -29.53
N LEU A 844 -21.24 -8.82 -29.80
CA LEU A 844 -20.21 -8.47 -28.83
C LEU A 844 -20.78 -7.78 -27.59
N PHE A 845 -21.74 -6.86 -27.74
CA PHE A 845 -22.42 -6.25 -26.59
C PHE A 845 -23.26 -7.27 -25.82
N MET A 846 -23.89 -8.22 -26.49
CA MET A 846 -24.58 -9.34 -25.83
C MET A 846 -23.58 -10.19 -25.04
N MET A 847 -22.44 -10.56 -25.63
CA MET A 847 -21.37 -11.27 -24.94
C MET A 847 -20.81 -10.47 -23.75
N VAL A 848 -20.69 -9.15 -23.86
CA VAL A 848 -20.25 -8.29 -22.75
C VAL A 848 -21.31 -8.22 -21.65
N ALA A 849 -22.59 -8.24 -22.00
CA ALA A 849 -23.67 -8.26 -21.01
C ALA A 849 -23.77 -9.60 -20.27
N THR A 850 -23.30 -10.70 -20.88
CA THR A 850 -23.54 -12.06 -20.34
C THR A 850 -22.31 -12.77 -19.80
N CYS A 851 -21.15 -12.70 -20.48
CA CYS A 851 -20.04 -13.63 -20.24
C CYS A 851 -18.64 -12.99 -20.21
N ILE A 852 -18.42 -11.91 -20.96
CA ILE A 852 -17.09 -11.35 -21.21
C ILE A 852 -16.97 -9.98 -20.55
N PRO A 853 -15.90 -9.71 -19.77
CA PRO A 853 -15.68 -8.41 -19.18
C PRO A 853 -15.40 -7.37 -20.27
N TYR A 854 -15.89 -6.15 -20.09
CA TYR A 854 -15.69 -5.10 -21.09
C TYR A 854 -14.20 -4.77 -21.33
N GLN A 855 -13.33 -5.05 -20.35
CA GLN A 855 -11.89 -4.89 -20.41
C GLN A 855 -11.26 -5.78 -21.51
N PHE A 856 -11.81 -6.99 -21.75
CA PHE A 856 -11.38 -7.82 -22.87
C PHE A 856 -11.68 -7.14 -24.21
N VAL A 857 -12.89 -6.60 -24.34
CA VAL A 857 -13.32 -5.86 -25.54
C VAL A 857 -12.48 -4.60 -25.75
N PHE A 858 -12.10 -3.92 -24.67
CA PHE A 858 -11.15 -2.81 -24.73
C PHE A 858 -9.79 -3.22 -25.29
N VAL A 859 -9.21 -4.34 -24.84
CA VAL A 859 -7.93 -4.85 -25.37
C VAL A 859 -8.06 -5.22 -26.85
N VAL A 860 -9.16 -5.86 -27.26
CA VAL A 860 -9.43 -6.14 -28.68
C VAL A 860 -9.53 -4.84 -29.49
N ALA A 861 -10.26 -3.84 -28.98
CA ALA A 861 -10.38 -2.53 -29.62
C ALA A 861 -9.02 -1.82 -29.75
N PHE A 862 -8.16 -1.92 -28.73
CA PHE A 862 -6.79 -1.41 -28.74
C PHE A 862 -5.94 -2.10 -29.82
N LEU A 863 -5.99 -3.42 -29.94
CA LEU A 863 -5.28 -4.17 -30.99
C LEU A 863 -5.78 -3.81 -32.40
N VAL A 864 -7.10 -3.67 -32.58
CA VAL A 864 -7.69 -3.21 -33.85
C VAL A 864 -7.20 -1.80 -34.20
N GLN A 865 -7.15 -0.90 -33.22
CA GLN A 865 -6.66 0.47 -33.41
C GLN A 865 -5.19 0.49 -33.84
N ILE A 866 -4.32 -0.38 -33.30
CA ILE A 866 -2.92 -0.53 -33.77
C ILE A 866 -2.90 -0.89 -35.26
N ILE A 867 -3.66 -1.92 -35.66
CA ILE A 867 -3.71 -2.37 -37.05
C ILE A 867 -4.19 -1.26 -37.97
N ASP A 868 -5.22 -0.52 -37.58
CA ASP A 868 -5.75 0.57 -38.40
C ASP A 868 -4.82 1.79 -38.47
N CYS A 869 -4.06 2.08 -37.41
CA CYS A 869 -2.99 3.07 -37.44
C CYS A 869 -1.89 2.68 -38.43
N VAL A 870 -1.45 1.42 -38.45
CA VAL A 870 -0.48 0.91 -39.43
C VAL A 870 -1.03 1.05 -40.86
N ARG A 871 -2.29 0.66 -41.10
CA ARG A 871 -2.94 0.82 -42.42
C ARG A 871 -3.06 2.28 -42.84
N ALA A 872 -3.37 3.19 -41.91
CA ALA A 872 -3.44 4.61 -42.18
C ALA A 872 -2.05 5.16 -42.56
N LEU A 873 -0.99 4.73 -41.88
CA LEU A 873 0.40 5.11 -42.17
C LEU A 873 0.85 4.65 -43.56
N LEU A 874 0.59 3.38 -43.92
CA LEU A 874 0.91 2.83 -45.24
C LEU A 874 0.22 3.60 -46.37
N ARG A 875 -1.05 4.02 -46.17
CA ARG A 875 -1.80 4.80 -47.15
C ARG A 875 -1.29 6.23 -47.32
N CYS A 876 -0.65 6.79 -46.31
CA CYS A 876 0.02 8.09 -46.40
C CYS A 876 1.30 8.04 -47.24
N LYS A 877 1.96 6.88 -47.32
CA LYS A 877 3.17 6.70 -48.16
C LYS A 877 2.87 6.56 -49.66
N ILE A 878 1.62 6.25 -50.04
CA ILE A 878 1.22 6.15 -51.46
C ILE A 878 1.03 7.56 -52.04
N PRO A 879 1.82 7.99 -53.02
CA PRO A 879 1.79 9.36 -53.53
C PRO A 879 0.52 9.65 -54.34
N THR A 880 -0.41 10.46 -53.81
CA THR A 880 -1.61 10.90 -54.55
C THR A 880 -2.01 12.35 -54.22
N LYS A 881 -1.68 13.29 -55.11
CA LYS A 881 -1.76 14.76 -54.89
C LYS A 881 -3.09 15.36 -54.39
N ALA A 882 -4.24 14.67 -54.53
CA ALA A 882 -5.56 15.26 -54.27
C ALA A 882 -6.11 15.06 -52.84
N ASP A 883 -5.60 14.09 -52.07
CA ASP A 883 -6.16 13.72 -50.75
C ASP A 883 -5.12 13.64 -49.61
N ASP A 884 -3.88 14.07 -49.84
CA ASP A 884 -2.76 13.90 -48.90
C ASP A 884 -3.06 14.50 -47.51
N LEU A 885 -3.59 15.74 -47.45
CA LEU A 885 -3.88 16.41 -46.18
C LEU A 885 -4.99 15.71 -45.36
N LYS A 886 -6.00 15.16 -46.03
CA LYS A 886 -7.09 14.42 -45.34
C LYS A 886 -6.58 13.11 -44.76
N ARG A 887 -5.67 12.42 -45.47
CA ARG A 887 -5.05 11.18 -45.02
C ARG A 887 -4.12 11.42 -43.84
N GLU A 888 -3.30 12.47 -43.90
CA GLU A 888 -2.40 12.88 -42.83
C GLU A 888 -3.17 13.27 -41.56
N ASN A 889 -4.20 14.12 -41.69
CA ASN A 889 -5.06 14.50 -40.55
C ASN A 889 -5.69 13.26 -39.88
N ARG A 890 -6.18 12.31 -40.69
CA ARG A 890 -6.76 11.07 -40.18
C ARG A 890 -5.72 10.22 -39.43
N TYR A 891 -4.53 10.03 -40.00
CA TYR A 891 -3.47 9.27 -39.34
C TYR A 891 -3.10 9.89 -37.99
N ASN A 892 -2.86 11.21 -37.97
CA ASN A 892 -2.50 11.93 -36.75
C ASN A 892 -3.60 11.81 -35.68
N PHE A 893 -4.88 11.87 -36.07
CA PHE A 893 -6.00 11.68 -35.16
C PHE A 893 -6.09 10.26 -34.59
N MET A 894 -5.97 9.24 -35.45
CA MET A 894 -5.97 7.84 -35.02
C MET A 894 -4.80 7.52 -34.09
N PHE A 895 -3.64 8.14 -34.36
CA PHE A 895 -2.45 8.03 -33.52
C PHE A 895 -2.65 8.65 -32.13
N SER A 896 -3.25 9.84 -32.02
CA SER A 896 -3.56 10.44 -30.72
C SER A 896 -4.47 9.57 -29.86
N ILE A 897 -5.46 8.91 -30.49
CA ILE A 897 -6.38 8.00 -29.78
C ILE A 897 -5.67 6.72 -29.36
N LEU A 898 -4.77 6.20 -30.20
CA LEU A 898 -3.96 5.05 -29.81
C LEU A 898 -3.15 5.34 -28.54
N LEU A 899 -2.55 6.54 -28.43
CA LEU A 899 -1.86 6.96 -27.21
C LEU A 899 -2.82 7.09 -26.02
N LEU A 900 -4.04 7.60 -26.23
CA LEU A 900 -5.07 7.64 -25.18
C LEU A 900 -5.43 6.24 -24.68
N PHE A 901 -5.67 5.29 -25.58
CA PHE A 901 -5.94 3.90 -25.20
C PHE A 901 -4.75 3.26 -24.49
N PHE A 902 -3.53 3.57 -24.91
CA PHE A 902 -2.32 3.08 -24.24
C PHE A 902 -2.28 3.55 -22.77
N THR A 903 -2.58 4.83 -22.50
CA THR A 903 -2.63 5.35 -21.11
C THR A 903 -3.76 4.76 -20.26
N LEU A 904 -4.77 4.13 -20.87
CA LEU A 904 -5.86 3.45 -20.17
C LEU A 904 -5.59 1.96 -19.88
N LEU A 905 -4.54 1.36 -20.48
CA LEU A 905 -4.19 -0.04 -20.24
C LEU A 905 -3.92 -0.38 -18.76
N PRO A 906 -3.18 0.45 -17.97
CA PRO A 906 -2.92 0.15 -16.56
C PRO A 906 -4.19 -0.04 -15.72
N PHE A 907 -5.30 0.62 -16.10
CA PHE A 907 -6.58 0.53 -15.40
C PHE A 907 -7.44 -0.67 -15.84
N ASN A 908 -7.25 -1.18 -17.07
CA ASN A 908 -8.09 -2.25 -17.63
C ASN A 908 -7.44 -3.64 -17.60
N LEU A 909 -6.11 -3.73 -17.71
CA LEU A 909 -5.39 -5.00 -17.73
C LEU A 909 -5.48 -5.81 -16.42
N PRO A 910 -5.39 -5.20 -15.22
CA PRO A 910 -5.45 -5.95 -13.97
C PRO A 910 -6.74 -6.75 -13.80
N ILE A 911 -7.89 -6.13 -14.07
CA ILE A 911 -9.21 -6.77 -13.96
C ILE A 911 -9.34 -7.91 -14.98
N LEU A 912 -8.85 -7.71 -16.20
CA LEU A 912 -8.82 -8.76 -17.23
C LEU A 912 -7.99 -9.98 -16.78
N LEU A 913 -6.86 -9.77 -16.11
CA LEU A 913 -6.04 -10.87 -15.57
C LEU A 913 -6.80 -11.68 -14.51
N VAL A 914 -7.58 -11.02 -13.64
CA VAL A 914 -8.43 -11.71 -12.66
C VAL A 914 -9.46 -12.61 -13.36
N TRP A 915 -10.14 -12.08 -14.38
CA TRP A 915 -11.14 -12.85 -15.13
C TRP A 915 -10.53 -14.07 -15.85
N ILE A 916 -9.37 -13.90 -16.50
CA ILE A 916 -8.65 -15.02 -17.17
C ILE A 916 -8.30 -16.11 -16.14
N ARG A 917 -7.84 -15.74 -14.95
CA ARG A 917 -7.53 -16.69 -13.87
C ARG A 917 -8.78 -17.45 -13.42
N ASN A 918 -9.93 -16.79 -13.27
CA ASN A 918 -11.16 -17.47 -12.83
C ASN A 918 -11.66 -18.51 -13.85
N ILE A 919 -11.51 -18.24 -15.16
CA ILE A 919 -11.77 -19.23 -16.22
C ILE A 919 -10.85 -20.45 -16.09
N SER A 920 -9.56 -20.23 -15.77
CA SER A 920 -8.59 -21.30 -15.56
C SER A 920 -8.97 -22.26 -14.43
N VAL A 921 -9.79 -21.81 -13.48
CA VAL A 921 -10.28 -22.60 -12.33
C VAL A 921 -11.70 -23.12 -12.58
N HIS A 922 -12.20 -23.05 -13.82
CA HIS A 922 -13.54 -23.48 -14.22
C HIS A 922 -14.69 -22.75 -13.49
N TRP A 923 -14.44 -21.52 -13.02
CA TRP A 923 -15.49 -20.68 -12.42
C TRP A 923 -16.00 -19.68 -13.46
N PHE A 924 -17.18 -19.96 -14.03
CA PHE A 924 -17.75 -19.23 -15.17
C PHE A 924 -18.83 -18.20 -14.78
N VAL A 925 -19.03 -17.93 -13.49
CA VAL A 925 -20.06 -16.98 -13.04
C VAL A 925 -19.63 -15.54 -13.39
N PRO A 926 -20.42 -14.79 -14.17
CA PRO A 926 -20.08 -13.42 -14.56
C PRO A 926 -20.22 -12.45 -13.37
N PHE A 927 -19.23 -11.58 -13.17
CA PHE A 927 -19.27 -10.52 -12.15
C PHE A 927 -20.20 -9.37 -12.56
N SER A 928 -21.07 -8.91 -11.68
CA SER A 928 -22.04 -7.84 -12.01
C SER A 928 -21.40 -6.50 -12.39
N SER A 929 -20.19 -6.19 -11.89
CA SER A 929 -19.50 -4.91 -12.14
C SER A 929 -18.77 -4.82 -13.48
N ASP A 930 -18.30 -5.94 -14.04
CA ASP A 930 -17.44 -5.94 -15.24
C ASP A 930 -18.19 -6.10 -16.56
N HIS A 931 -19.51 -6.24 -16.50
CA HIS A 931 -20.38 -6.52 -17.65
C HIS A 931 -21.20 -5.26 -18.05
N SER A 932 -20.60 -4.07 -17.88
CA SER A 932 -21.24 -2.79 -18.24
C SER A 932 -21.02 -2.45 -19.72
N VAL A 933 -22.05 -2.71 -20.53
CA VAL A 933 -22.06 -2.33 -21.96
C VAL A 933 -21.88 -0.81 -22.13
N LEU A 934 -22.45 -0.01 -21.22
CA LEU A 934 -22.36 1.45 -21.26
C LEU A 934 -20.93 1.97 -21.10
N ALA A 935 -20.09 1.27 -20.32
CA ALA A 935 -18.70 1.66 -20.10
C ALA A 935 -17.85 1.54 -21.39
N ILE A 936 -18.13 0.55 -22.24
CA ILE A 936 -17.33 0.26 -23.44
C ILE A 936 -17.98 0.73 -24.75
N ALA A 937 -19.29 0.98 -24.76
CA ALA A 937 -20.03 1.40 -25.94
C ALA A 937 -19.41 2.62 -26.66
N PRO A 938 -18.97 3.70 -25.98
CA PRO A 938 -18.35 4.84 -26.65
C PRO A 938 -17.08 4.47 -27.41
N ILE A 939 -16.22 3.64 -26.81
CA ILE A 939 -14.96 3.18 -27.44
C ILE A 939 -15.26 2.26 -28.62
N MET A 940 -16.20 1.35 -28.48
CA MET A 940 -16.58 0.42 -29.54
C MET A 940 -17.23 1.12 -30.74
N VAL A 941 -18.22 1.98 -30.49
CA VAL A 941 -18.84 2.80 -31.53
C VAL A 941 -17.79 3.65 -32.23
N TYR A 942 -16.84 4.19 -31.48
CA TYR A 942 -15.77 5.01 -32.03
C TYR A 942 -14.81 4.21 -32.94
N VAL A 943 -14.30 3.07 -32.48
CA VAL A 943 -13.44 2.19 -33.29
C VAL A 943 -14.21 1.70 -34.54
N GLU A 944 -15.49 1.40 -34.40
CA GLU A 944 -16.34 1.03 -35.53
C GLU A 944 -16.50 2.17 -36.55
N ILE A 945 -16.70 3.41 -36.11
CA ILE A 945 -16.77 4.58 -37.00
C ILE A 945 -15.44 4.78 -37.75
N LEU A 946 -14.31 4.66 -37.06
CA LEU A 946 -12.98 4.82 -37.67
C LEU A 946 -12.64 3.73 -38.69
N THR A 947 -13.02 2.49 -38.40
CA THR A 947 -12.81 1.35 -39.30
C THR A 947 -13.72 1.41 -40.53
N SER A 948 -14.94 1.97 -40.40
CA SER A 948 -15.98 1.95 -41.43
C SER A 948 -15.95 3.14 -42.38
N ASN A 949 -15.98 4.37 -41.84
CA ASN A 949 -16.42 5.52 -42.61
C ASN A 949 -15.31 6.24 -43.38
N ARG A 950 -14.03 5.84 -43.21
CA ARG A 950 -12.83 6.56 -43.68
C ARG A 950 -12.78 8.06 -43.33
N LYS A 951 -13.74 8.57 -42.56
CA LYS A 951 -13.96 9.97 -42.23
C LYS A 951 -13.56 10.20 -40.76
N MET A 952 -12.93 11.34 -40.53
CA MET A 952 -12.57 11.86 -39.21
C MET A 952 -13.76 12.64 -38.61
N LEU A 953 -13.68 13.06 -37.33
CA LEU A 953 -14.64 13.95 -36.69
C LEU A 953 -14.98 15.16 -37.59
N PRO A 954 -16.27 15.50 -37.77
CA PRO A 954 -16.65 16.70 -38.51
C PRO A 954 -16.22 17.96 -37.75
N ARG A 955 -15.77 18.98 -38.48
CA ARG A 955 -15.41 20.28 -37.89
C ARG A 955 -16.67 20.98 -37.37
N GLN A 956 -16.59 21.51 -36.14
CA GLN A 956 -17.58 22.47 -35.65
C GLN A 956 -17.33 23.83 -36.29
N ASN A 957 -17.79 24.04 -37.53
CA ASN A 957 -17.70 25.34 -38.21
C ASN A 957 -18.89 26.29 -37.91
N ASN A 958 -19.86 25.87 -37.10
CA ASN A 958 -21.01 26.71 -36.74
C ASN A 958 -20.83 27.32 -35.35
N SER A 959 -20.50 28.61 -35.32
CA SER A 959 -20.46 29.49 -34.14
C SER A 959 -21.81 29.62 -33.40
N ARG A 960 -22.87 28.92 -33.81
CA ARG A 960 -24.19 28.98 -33.16
C ARG A 960 -24.45 27.93 -32.09
N LEU A 961 -23.62 26.88 -31.95
CA LEU A 961 -23.89 25.82 -30.97
C LEU A 961 -23.08 25.92 -29.66
N SER A 962 -22.16 26.89 -29.52
CA SER A 962 -21.26 26.96 -28.37
C SER A 962 -21.69 27.89 -27.23
N TYR A 963 -22.79 28.65 -27.39
CA TYR A 963 -23.27 29.60 -26.36
C TYR A 963 -24.65 29.28 -25.76
N HIS A 964 -25.50 28.48 -26.43
CA HIS A 964 -26.87 28.23 -25.94
C HIS A 964 -26.99 27.12 -24.89
N TYR A 965 -25.99 26.24 -24.73
CA TYR A 965 -26.08 25.11 -23.78
C TYR A 965 -25.58 25.42 -22.36
N LEU A 966 -25.00 26.59 -22.13
CA LEU A 966 -24.40 26.97 -20.83
C LEU A 966 -25.09 28.17 -20.15
N MET A 967 -26.06 28.82 -20.80
CA MET A 967 -26.76 29.99 -20.24
C MET A 967 -28.28 29.84 -20.06
N ASP A 968 -28.93 28.82 -20.64
CA ASP A 968 -30.39 28.63 -20.51
C ASP A 968 -30.85 27.96 -19.20
N HIS A 969 -29.97 27.83 -18.20
CA HIS A 969 -30.34 27.34 -16.86
C HIS A 969 -29.98 28.28 -15.69
N VAL A 970 -29.60 29.55 -15.97
CA VAL A 970 -29.25 30.49 -14.87
C VAL A 970 -29.97 31.85 -14.93
N GLY A 971 -30.86 32.14 -15.88
CA GLY A 971 -31.57 33.44 -15.81
C GLY A 971 -32.78 33.64 -16.70
N SER A 972 -33.96 33.22 -16.24
CA SER A 972 -35.20 33.97 -16.48
C SER A 972 -36.30 33.58 -15.48
N LYS A 973 -36.21 34.12 -14.27
CA LYS A 973 -37.35 34.39 -13.39
C LYS A 973 -37.31 35.89 -13.09
N LYS A 974 -38.00 36.69 -13.88
CA LYS A 974 -38.72 37.94 -13.51
C LYS A 974 -39.13 38.73 -14.76
N GLN A 975 -40.37 39.25 -14.71
CA GLN A 975 -41.07 40.14 -15.65
C GLN A 975 -41.78 39.48 -16.84
N SER A 976 -42.93 38.87 -16.60
CA SER A 976 -44.26 39.50 -16.71
C SER A 976 -45.31 38.58 -16.09
#